data_AF-A0A6A0HF62-F1
#
_entry.id   AF-A0A6A0HF62-F1
#
_cell.length_a   1.000
_cell.length_b   1.000
_cell.length_c   1.000
_cell.angle_alpha   90.00
_cell.angle_beta   90.00
_cell.angle_gamma   90.00
#
_symmetry.space_group_name_H-M   'P 1'
#
loop_
_entity.id
_entity.type
_entity.pdbx_description
1 polymer ?
#
loop_
_entity_poly.entity_id
_entity_poly.type
_entity_poly.pdbx_seq_one_letter_code
_entity_poly.pdbx_strand_id
1 'polypeptide(L)'
;MARLPLPGAGTRQAVVTVPGNLAASSNVTLLFNSAAGLVNPTTAGNYTLIVQTSAQPVDATSPSYAIDAPVPVTVSNITVTPDSIGQIASYNIPFTLGVNGALAAGSGTITVTWPNDTQIPASIAISNVSVNGSNAAAVVTTPASRRAVVTVPNALAASSNVTLFFSSAAGIVNPTAAGGYVLNVQTSMQPIDAASPTYNIFSEEPPPPLGTGALVHANTAGARFQKSNQSKVFYHDGAWWLAAYDGSEGDWFLWKYAAGAWTRTIFLESSSGARLDLVPDLASNRFFFLVSHDNDSKVGRAVYSSGAWTVQATTTLSGIAHDSNDLPLTMALGKNGHLWVFRIDNGALRVLRSTDAGATWSSDTSLKSSLGSSDGMTDCVVFSSGGVDYVGVFYSVNATAGGVSYGFLKHDDNAALGTWTDESSELTFFGNERADSKLSALAASDGTVYLLTVNANVSGSDPSNTLYKRASNGVWSKFKVNTANGTQQWRSPALAIDGSSNRLYVMGMRTSAPNQGQYKFCSIGSEASLEAKAVTTIFANNNDNFDHLSTPAQPFSAASGMMLAAANLTGGTVWYNHIVSSAAKPGASEQPTVADAPIVEGAGVYPNPFNPETTIRFALAEDREVRLQIFDIRGALVRTLVSRNLPRGIHEARWNGRDRSGNFVASGVYFYRLIVGDKVFKGSMQMIK
;
A
#
# COMPACT_ATOMS: atom_id res chain seq x y z
N MET A 1 47.39 50.18 7.08
CA MET A 1 47.14 48.81 6.60
C MET A 1 47.60 48.71 5.16
N ALA A 2 48.73 48.06 4.90
CA ALA A 2 49.18 47.79 3.53
C ALA A 2 48.37 46.60 2.99
N ARG A 3 47.67 46.76 1.87
CA ARG A 3 47.08 45.65 1.12
C ARG A 3 48.22 44.90 0.43
N LEU A 4 48.30 43.59 0.65
CA LEU A 4 49.15 42.71 -0.17
C LEU A 4 48.60 42.71 -1.60
N PRO A 5 49.46 42.79 -2.64
CA PRO A 5 49.01 42.59 -4.01
C PRO A 5 48.49 41.15 -4.15
N LEU A 6 47.37 41.00 -4.88
CA LEU A 6 46.86 39.69 -5.27
C LEU A 6 47.95 38.93 -6.05
N PRO A 7 48.12 37.61 -5.87
CA PRO A 7 49.08 36.85 -6.66
C PRO A 7 48.71 36.92 -8.14
N GLY A 8 49.55 37.57 -8.94
CA GLY A 8 49.60 37.33 -10.37
C GLY A 8 50.02 35.88 -10.61
N ALA A 9 49.44 35.25 -11.63
CA ALA A 9 49.73 33.87 -12.02
C ALA A 9 51.24 33.63 -12.13
N GLY A 10 51.83 32.95 -11.15
CA GLY A 10 53.25 32.60 -11.19
C GLY A 10 53.84 32.01 -9.91
N THR A 11 53.44 32.44 -8.71
CA THR A 11 54.06 31.95 -7.47
C THR A 11 53.03 31.72 -6.35
N ARG A 12 53.09 30.54 -5.71
CA ARG A 12 52.28 30.17 -4.52
C ARG A 12 52.91 30.78 -3.25
N GLN A 13 53.20 32.09 -3.27
CA GLN A 13 53.97 32.77 -2.24
C GLN A 13 53.23 34.03 -1.76
N ALA A 14 53.21 34.25 -0.44
CA ALA A 14 52.79 35.50 0.17
C ALA A 14 53.96 36.10 0.97
N VAL A 15 54.27 37.37 0.74
CA VAL A 15 55.34 38.09 1.46
C VAL A 15 54.69 39.11 2.38
N VAL A 16 54.84 38.96 3.69
CA VAL A 16 54.23 39.84 4.69
C VAL A 16 55.31 40.73 5.33
N THR A 17 55.13 42.04 5.23
CA THR A 17 55.98 42.99 5.97
C THR A 17 55.56 43.05 7.43
N VAL A 18 56.52 42.84 8.34
CA VAL A 18 56.24 42.87 9.78
C VAL A 18 55.79 44.27 10.23
N PRO A 19 54.80 44.39 11.13
CA PRO A 19 54.26 45.68 11.56
C PRO A 19 55.17 46.44 12.55
N GLY A 20 56.22 45.79 13.05
CA GLY A 20 57.20 46.35 14.00
C GLY A 20 58.36 45.39 14.25
N ASN A 21 59.31 45.78 15.11
CA ASN A 21 60.48 44.97 15.44
C ASN A 21 60.09 43.65 16.12
N LEU A 22 60.65 42.55 15.63
CA LEU A 22 60.52 41.22 16.25
C LEU A 22 61.84 40.87 16.93
N ALA A 23 61.79 40.51 18.21
CA ALA A 23 62.97 40.13 18.98
C ALA A 23 63.46 38.72 18.58
N ALA A 24 64.77 38.48 18.69
CA ALA A 24 65.33 37.15 18.51
C ALA A 24 64.69 36.13 19.47
N SER A 25 64.45 34.91 18.99
CA SER A 25 63.84 33.80 19.74
C SER A 25 62.41 34.06 20.23
N SER A 26 61.70 35.06 19.69
CA SER A 26 60.28 35.30 20.01
C SER A 26 59.34 34.42 19.19
N ASN A 27 58.20 34.04 19.78
CA ASN A 27 57.14 33.35 19.07
C ASN A 27 56.36 34.36 18.21
N VAL A 28 56.21 34.04 16.92
CA VAL A 28 55.51 34.87 15.94
C VAL A 28 54.28 34.11 15.45
N THR A 29 53.10 34.73 15.48
CA THR A 29 51.87 34.17 14.91
C THR A 29 51.48 34.98 13.67
N LEU A 30 51.31 34.29 12.54
CA LEU A 30 50.76 34.86 11.31
C LEU A 30 49.37 34.28 11.08
N LEU A 31 48.35 35.14 10.97
CA LEU A 31 46.97 34.74 10.77
C LEU A 31 46.44 35.28 9.43
N PHE A 32 46.00 34.38 8.56
CA PHE A 32 45.16 34.70 7.41
C PHE A 32 43.71 34.38 7.77
N ASN A 33 42.82 35.37 7.73
CA ASN A 33 41.39 35.13 7.89
C ASN A 33 40.75 34.75 6.55
N SER A 34 39.49 34.31 6.58
CA SER A 34 38.75 33.92 5.37
C SER A 34 38.62 35.05 4.34
N ALA A 35 38.61 36.31 4.78
CA ALA A 35 38.58 37.47 3.88
C ALA A 35 39.88 37.69 3.10
N ALA A 36 40.97 36.99 3.47
CA ALA A 36 42.23 37.00 2.70
C ALA A 36 42.10 36.28 1.34
N GLY A 37 41.01 35.53 1.11
CA GLY A 37 40.73 34.89 -0.18
C GLY A 37 41.66 33.73 -0.53
N LEU A 38 42.35 33.14 0.45
CA LEU A 38 43.13 31.91 0.25
C LEU A 38 42.18 30.75 -0.05
N VAL A 39 42.44 30.04 -1.14
CA VAL A 39 41.69 28.85 -1.55
C VAL A 39 42.59 27.63 -1.38
N ASN A 40 42.06 26.59 -0.74
CA ASN A 40 42.78 25.33 -0.55
C ASN A 40 43.07 24.64 -1.89
N PRO A 41 44.12 23.78 -1.95
CA PRO A 41 44.36 22.91 -3.09
C PRO A 41 43.11 22.08 -3.44
N THR A 42 42.89 21.85 -4.74
CA THR A 42 41.73 21.08 -5.25
C THR A 42 41.87 19.57 -5.08
N THR A 43 43.07 19.09 -4.72
CA THR A 43 43.35 17.67 -4.54
C THR A 43 43.40 17.35 -3.05
N ALA A 44 42.68 16.33 -2.60
CA ALA A 44 42.79 15.86 -1.23
C ALA A 44 44.18 15.29 -0.94
N GLY A 45 44.70 15.48 0.26
CA GLY A 45 46.00 14.96 0.66
C GLY A 45 46.66 15.77 1.76
N ASN A 46 47.88 15.35 2.11
CA ASN A 46 48.71 16.05 3.09
C ASN A 46 49.59 17.07 2.40
N TYR A 47 49.55 18.30 2.89
CA TYR A 47 50.30 19.43 2.39
C TYR A 47 51.20 19.97 3.50
N THR A 48 52.26 20.65 3.08
CA THR A 48 53.08 21.48 3.97
C THR A 48 53.09 22.90 3.41
N LEU A 49 53.38 23.87 4.26
CA LEU A 49 53.73 25.22 3.85
C LEU A 49 55.19 25.50 4.20
N ILE A 50 55.78 26.42 3.47
CA ILE A 50 57.16 26.86 3.69
C ILE A 50 57.12 28.31 4.15
N VAL A 51 57.87 28.61 5.20
CA VAL A 51 58.03 29.97 5.73
C VAL A 51 59.52 30.33 5.81
N GLN A 52 59.83 31.57 5.47
CA GLN A 52 61.14 32.18 5.68
C GLN A 52 60.96 33.59 6.23
N THR A 53 62.00 34.14 6.85
CA THR A 53 62.05 35.56 7.21
C THR A 53 63.18 36.25 6.46
N SER A 54 63.10 37.57 6.29
CA SER A 54 64.20 38.32 5.67
C SER A 54 65.51 38.26 6.47
N ALA A 55 65.42 38.02 7.79
CA ALA A 55 66.59 37.86 8.67
C ALA A 55 67.13 36.42 8.69
N GLN A 56 66.31 35.43 8.29
CA GLN A 56 66.66 34.01 8.19
C GLN A 56 66.07 33.45 6.88
N PRO A 57 66.75 33.67 5.74
CA PRO A 57 66.26 33.30 4.41
C PRO A 57 66.50 31.81 4.12
N VAL A 58 66.04 30.94 5.03
CA VAL A 58 66.15 29.49 4.96
C VAL A 58 64.76 28.89 5.14
N ASP A 59 64.38 27.96 4.25
CA ASP A 59 63.07 27.32 4.25
C ASP A 59 62.82 26.56 5.55
N ALA A 60 61.82 27.01 6.31
CA ALA A 60 61.24 26.23 7.37
C ALA A 60 59.93 25.60 6.87
N THR A 61 59.92 24.27 6.79
CA THR A 61 58.73 23.51 6.41
C THR A 61 57.83 23.30 7.62
N SER A 62 56.53 23.56 7.47
CA SER A 62 55.54 23.27 8.50
C SER A 62 55.40 21.76 8.73
N PRO A 63 54.82 21.33 9.87
CA PRO A 63 54.18 20.04 9.95
C PRO A 63 53.15 19.86 8.82
N SER A 64 52.89 18.61 8.43
CA SER A 64 51.87 18.30 7.43
C SER A 64 50.47 18.65 7.95
N TYR A 65 49.64 19.24 7.11
CA TYR A 65 48.21 19.44 7.32
C TYR A 65 47.41 18.76 6.21
N ALA A 66 46.26 18.19 6.55
CA ALA A 66 45.41 17.48 5.61
C ALA A 66 44.38 18.42 4.96
N ILE A 67 44.16 18.23 3.66
CA ILE A 67 42.99 18.74 2.94
C ILE A 67 42.15 17.53 2.57
N ASP A 68 40.92 17.47 3.09
CA ASP A 68 40.01 16.37 2.82
C ASP A 68 39.32 16.52 1.46
N ALA A 69 38.92 15.39 0.88
CA ALA A 69 38.03 15.41 -0.28
C ALA A 69 36.67 16.00 0.16
N PRO A 70 36.04 16.85 -0.68
CA PRO A 70 34.68 17.27 -0.39
C PRO A 70 33.78 16.03 -0.37
N VAL A 71 32.98 15.90 0.68
CA VAL A 71 31.98 14.83 0.83
C VAL A 71 30.61 15.46 0.55
N PRO A 72 29.74 14.84 -0.27
CA PRO A 72 28.38 15.34 -0.47
C PRO A 72 27.57 15.34 0.83
N VAL A 73 26.47 16.09 0.86
CA VAL A 73 25.46 15.91 1.91
C VAL A 73 24.76 14.56 1.77
N THR A 74 24.11 14.07 2.82
CA THR A 74 23.26 12.87 2.72
C THR A 74 21.81 13.29 2.65
N VAL A 75 21.19 13.16 1.48
CA VAL A 75 19.77 13.51 1.28
C VAL A 75 18.88 12.35 1.71
N SER A 76 17.83 12.64 2.47
CA SER A 76 16.81 11.68 2.92
C SER A 76 15.58 11.71 2.01
N ASN A 77 14.59 10.85 2.28
CA ASN A 77 13.37 10.79 1.47
C ASN A 77 12.67 12.14 1.37
N ILE A 78 12.36 12.56 0.15
CA ILE A 78 11.66 13.81 -0.15
C ILE A 78 10.16 13.57 -0.11
N THR A 79 9.41 14.55 0.40
CA THR A 79 7.95 14.58 0.28
C THR A 79 7.53 15.72 -0.62
N VAL A 80 6.64 15.43 -1.56
CA VAL A 80 6.07 16.42 -2.51
C VAL A 80 4.56 16.45 -2.31
N THR A 81 3.96 17.64 -2.22
CA THR A 81 2.52 17.77 -1.95
C THR A 81 1.89 18.96 -2.69
N PRO A 82 0.91 18.73 -3.59
CA PRO A 82 0.55 17.44 -4.18
C PRO A 82 1.69 16.90 -5.04
N ASP A 83 1.84 15.58 -5.13
CA ASP A 83 2.82 14.89 -5.98
C ASP A 83 2.19 14.42 -7.31
N SER A 84 1.30 15.25 -7.85
CA SER A 84 0.62 14.99 -9.11
C SER A 84 1.28 15.78 -10.25
N ILE A 85 1.27 15.20 -11.45
CA ILE A 85 1.90 15.80 -12.63
C ILE A 85 1.42 17.22 -12.86
N GLY A 86 2.34 18.13 -13.19
CA GLY A 86 2.01 19.51 -13.57
C GLY A 86 1.33 20.36 -12.48
N GLN A 87 1.25 19.90 -11.24
CA GLN A 87 0.67 20.67 -10.13
C GLN A 87 1.72 21.53 -9.44
N ILE A 88 1.29 22.70 -8.94
CA ILE A 88 2.10 23.51 -8.01
C ILE A 88 2.22 22.74 -6.69
N ALA A 89 3.44 22.49 -6.23
CA ALA A 89 3.70 21.61 -5.10
C ALA A 89 4.62 22.23 -4.05
N SER A 90 4.41 21.79 -2.81
CA SER A 90 5.36 21.96 -1.71
C SER A 90 6.41 20.85 -1.79
N TYR A 91 7.66 21.17 -1.47
CA TYR A 91 8.77 20.22 -1.40
C TYR A 91 9.40 20.24 0.00
N ASN A 92 9.39 19.09 0.68
CA ASN A 92 10.10 18.88 1.94
C ASN A 92 11.37 18.05 1.67
N ILE A 93 12.54 18.66 1.87
CA ILE A 93 13.85 18.11 1.49
C ILE A 93 14.72 17.99 2.76
N PRO A 94 14.63 16.87 3.49
CA PRO A 94 15.52 16.57 4.61
C PRO A 94 16.89 16.08 4.13
N PHE A 95 17.97 16.56 4.75
CA PHE A 95 19.33 16.09 4.51
C PHE A 95 20.23 16.29 5.74
N THR A 96 21.39 15.63 5.77
CA THR A 96 22.39 15.74 6.85
C THR A 96 23.67 16.37 6.31
N LEU A 97 24.21 17.36 7.04
CA LEU A 97 25.49 17.99 6.72
C LEU A 97 26.65 17.03 7.01
N GLY A 98 27.77 17.20 6.31
CA GLY A 98 29.00 16.45 6.58
C GLY A 98 29.72 16.93 7.84
N VAL A 99 30.76 16.19 8.24
CA VAL A 99 31.60 16.50 9.43
C VAL A 99 32.32 17.84 9.35
N ASN A 100 32.53 18.36 8.14
CA ASN A 100 33.08 19.69 7.87
C ASN A 100 32.05 20.63 7.21
N GLY A 101 30.76 20.29 7.29
CA GLY A 101 29.68 20.92 6.51
C GLY A 101 28.98 22.11 7.17
N ALA A 102 29.52 22.68 8.25
CA ALA A 102 28.86 23.75 9.00
C ALA A 102 28.59 24.99 8.11
N LEU A 103 27.38 25.55 8.16
CA LEU A 103 26.98 26.71 7.36
C LEU A 103 26.80 27.94 8.25
N ALA A 104 27.40 29.06 7.86
CA ALA A 104 27.28 30.34 8.57
C ALA A 104 25.95 31.04 8.29
N ALA A 105 25.35 31.65 9.32
CA ALA A 105 24.12 32.43 9.17
C ALA A 105 24.30 33.58 8.17
N GLY A 106 23.34 33.77 7.26
CA GLY A 106 23.31 34.88 6.31
C GLY A 106 24.31 34.80 5.15
N SER A 107 25.18 33.78 5.11
CA SER A 107 26.18 33.62 4.04
C SER A 107 26.34 32.19 3.53
N GLY A 108 26.08 31.17 4.37
CA GLY A 108 26.05 29.79 3.93
C GLY A 108 24.84 29.53 3.02
N THR A 109 25.04 28.74 1.96
CA THR A 109 23.98 28.49 0.97
C THR A 109 23.71 27.00 0.77
N ILE A 110 22.44 26.67 0.56
CA ILE A 110 21.96 25.35 0.09
C ILE A 110 21.50 25.53 -1.35
N THR A 111 21.99 24.70 -2.26
CA THR A 111 21.54 24.64 -3.65
C THR A 111 20.69 23.40 -3.84
N VAL A 112 19.53 23.56 -4.49
CA VAL A 112 18.69 22.46 -4.97
C VAL A 112 18.57 22.55 -6.48
N THR A 113 18.73 21.42 -7.16
CA THR A 113 18.53 21.26 -8.61
C THR A 113 17.48 20.19 -8.86
N TRP A 114 16.36 20.57 -9.46
CA TRP A 114 15.25 19.66 -9.74
C TRP A 114 15.45 18.89 -11.06
N PRO A 115 14.81 17.71 -11.22
CA PRO A 115 14.87 16.92 -12.43
C PRO A 115 14.28 17.68 -13.62
N ASN A 116 14.59 17.20 -14.83
CA ASN A 116 14.00 17.70 -16.06
C ASN A 116 12.47 17.78 -15.94
N ASP A 117 11.89 18.76 -16.62
CA ASP A 117 10.45 19.04 -16.66
C ASP A 117 9.83 19.67 -15.39
N THR A 118 10.56 19.77 -14.27
CA THR A 118 10.12 20.59 -13.13
C THR A 118 10.21 22.08 -13.48
N GLN A 119 9.15 22.86 -13.25
CA GLN A 119 9.18 24.30 -13.50
C GLN A 119 9.50 25.08 -12.22
N ILE A 120 10.58 25.87 -12.27
CA ILE A 120 10.98 26.74 -11.17
C ILE A 120 10.61 28.19 -11.52
N PRO A 121 9.89 28.92 -10.65
CA PRO A 121 9.56 30.33 -10.88
C PRO A 121 10.79 31.22 -11.00
N ALA A 122 10.63 32.33 -11.74
CA ALA A 122 11.67 33.34 -11.91
C ALA A 122 12.09 34.03 -10.59
N SER A 123 11.22 33.98 -9.57
CA SER A 123 11.50 34.48 -8.22
C SER A 123 10.66 33.71 -7.21
N ILE A 124 11.19 33.49 -6.01
CA ILE A 124 10.48 32.89 -4.88
C ILE A 124 10.64 33.81 -3.67
N ALA A 125 9.53 34.15 -3.00
CA ALA A 125 9.56 34.96 -1.79
C ALA A 125 10.20 34.18 -0.63
N ILE A 126 11.04 34.85 0.18
CA ILE A 126 11.72 34.23 1.32
C ILE A 126 10.75 33.68 2.39
N SER A 127 9.52 34.17 2.45
CA SER A 127 8.45 33.66 3.33
C SER A 127 7.94 32.28 2.91
N ASN A 128 8.21 31.86 1.67
CA ASN A 128 7.74 30.60 1.10
C ASN A 128 8.83 29.52 1.12
N VAL A 129 9.99 29.81 1.69
CA VAL A 129 11.12 28.89 1.83
C VAL A 129 11.61 28.94 3.26
N SER A 130 11.71 27.80 3.94
CA SER A 130 12.24 27.72 5.29
C SER A 130 13.36 26.69 5.44
N VAL A 131 14.30 26.98 6.34
CA VAL A 131 15.40 26.11 6.74
C VAL A 131 15.24 25.85 8.23
N ASN A 132 15.02 24.59 8.62
CA ASN A 132 14.69 24.19 9.99
C ASN A 132 13.54 25.03 10.59
N GLY A 133 12.51 25.31 9.77
CA GLY A 133 11.31 26.07 10.17
C GLY A 133 11.48 27.59 10.20
N SER A 134 12.70 28.13 10.02
CA SER A 134 12.93 29.58 9.92
C SER A 134 12.96 30.02 8.46
N ASN A 135 12.34 31.16 8.12
CA ASN A 135 12.35 31.70 6.75
C ASN A 135 13.78 31.89 6.25
N ALA A 136 14.04 31.58 4.98
CA ALA A 136 15.34 31.76 4.36
C ALA A 136 15.83 33.22 4.43
N ALA A 137 17.14 33.43 4.54
CA ALA A 137 17.71 34.78 4.50
C ALA A 137 17.66 35.38 3.09
N ALA A 138 17.83 34.55 2.06
CA ALA A 138 17.68 34.93 0.65
C ALA A 138 17.37 33.69 -0.19
N VAL A 139 16.70 33.88 -1.33
CA VAL A 139 16.44 32.83 -2.32
C VAL A 139 16.72 33.40 -3.71
N VAL A 140 17.57 32.71 -4.48
CA VAL A 140 17.87 33.05 -5.87
C VAL A 140 17.53 31.85 -6.73
N THR A 141 16.68 32.02 -7.73
CA THR A 141 16.32 30.94 -8.66
C THR A 141 17.01 31.10 -10.00
N THR A 142 17.20 29.98 -10.70
CA THR A 142 17.69 29.94 -12.08
C THR A 142 16.80 28.94 -12.84
N PRO A 143 15.66 29.39 -13.39
CA PRO A 143 14.68 28.52 -14.03
C PRO A 143 15.25 27.62 -15.14
N ALA A 144 16.13 28.18 -15.97
CA ALA A 144 16.75 27.44 -17.08
C ALA A 144 17.52 26.19 -16.64
N SER A 145 18.16 26.25 -15.47
CA SER A 145 18.86 25.11 -14.86
C SER A 145 18.05 24.43 -13.77
N ARG A 146 16.76 24.79 -13.60
CA ARG A 146 15.85 24.25 -12.57
C ARG A 146 16.47 24.28 -11.18
N ARG A 147 17.09 25.42 -10.84
CA ARG A 147 17.92 25.55 -9.63
C ARG A 147 17.36 26.63 -8.71
N ALA A 148 17.47 26.40 -7.41
CA ALA A 148 17.33 27.43 -6.38
C ALA A 148 18.54 27.41 -5.44
N VAL A 149 19.03 28.59 -5.07
CA VAL A 149 20.08 28.80 -4.09
C VAL A 149 19.45 29.54 -2.90
N VAL A 150 19.49 28.91 -1.74
CA VAL A 150 18.86 29.35 -0.50
C VAL A 150 19.94 29.73 0.50
N THR A 151 19.97 30.98 0.95
CA THR A 151 20.88 31.43 2.01
C THR A 151 20.27 31.10 3.37
N VAL A 152 21.04 30.44 4.23
CA VAL A 152 20.55 29.96 5.53
C VAL A 152 20.31 31.12 6.49
N PRO A 153 19.18 31.14 7.23
CA PRO A 153 18.87 32.23 8.17
C PRO A 153 19.66 32.16 9.46
N ASN A 154 19.93 30.95 9.95
CA ASN A 154 20.66 30.67 11.18
C ASN A 154 21.86 29.79 10.87
N ALA A 155 22.87 29.84 11.75
CA ALA A 155 24.04 28.98 11.61
C ALA A 155 23.64 27.51 11.80
N LEU A 156 24.14 26.64 10.93
CA LEU A 156 23.91 25.19 10.97
C LEU A 156 25.22 24.49 11.32
N ALA A 157 25.20 23.67 12.37
CA ALA A 157 26.38 22.93 12.80
C ALA A 157 26.73 21.81 11.81
N ALA A 158 28.01 21.43 11.75
CA ALA A 158 28.42 20.22 11.03
C ALA A 158 27.69 18.98 11.58
N SER A 159 27.49 17.97 10.74
CA SER A 159 26.76 16.74 11.07
C SER A 159 25.30 16.93 11.52
N SER A 160 24.73 18.14 11.44
CA SER A 160 23.35 18.40 11.85
C SER A 160 22.35 17.99 10.76
N ASN A 161 21.15 17.60 11.19
CA ASN A 161 20.01 17.40 10.31
C ASN A 161 19.40 18.73 9.90
N VAL A 162 19.12 18.87 8.62
CA VAL A 162 18.57 20.07 8.00
C VAL A 162 17.29 19.68 7.26
N THR A 163 16.24 20.47 7.47
CA THR A 163 14.98 20.39 6.72
C THR A 163 14.85 21.66 5.89
N LEU A 164 14.94 21.53 4.57
CA LEU A 164 14.66 22.60 3.63
C LEU A 164 13.24 22.41 3.08
N PHE A 165 12.39 23.41 3.26
CA PHE A 165 10.99 23.35 2.86
C PHE A 165 10.64 24.49 1.90
N PHE A 166 10.08 24.15 0.74
CA PHE A 166 9.42 25.08 -0.17
C PHE A 166 7.91 24.88 -0.04
N SER A 167 7.16 25.91 0.31
CA SER A 167 5.69 25.83 0.37
C SER A 167 5.08 25.84 -1.04
N SER A 168 3.80 25.48 -1.18
CA SER A 168 3.08 25.58 -2.45
C SER A 168 3.05 27.01 -3.00
N ALA A 169 3.06 28.03 -2.12
CA ALA A 169 3.17 29.43 -2.52
C ALA A 169 4.54 29.78 -3.14
N ALA A 170 5.54 28.90 -3.04
CA ALA A 170 6.80 29.03 -3.78
C ALA A 170 6.60 28.84 -5.30
N GLY A 171 5.47 28.27 -5.75
CA GLY A 171 5.09 28.20 -7.16
C GLY A 171 5.86 27.17 -7.99
N ILE A 172 6.57 26.24 -7.35
CA ILE A 172 7.28 25.15 -8.04
C ILE A 172 6.26 24.18 -8.62
N VAL A 173 6.36 23.89 -9.91
CA VAL A 173 5.45 22.95 -10.60
C VAL A 173 6.14 21.62 -10.83
N ASN A 174 5.49 20.54 -10.43
CA ASN A 174 5.96 19.17 -10.67
C ASN A 174 6.17 18.87 -12.16
N PRO A 175 7.05 17.91 -12.49
CA PRO A 175 7.10 17.30 -13.82
C PRO A 175 5.71 16.95 -14.38
N THR A 176 5.54 17.11 -15.68
CA THR A 176 4.31 16.81 -16.42
C THR A 176 4.15 15.32 -16.76
N ALA A 177 5.22 14.54 -16.61
CA ALA A 177 5.19 13.09 -16.75
C ALA A 177 5.17 12.38 -15.40
N ALA A 178 4.38 11.31 -15.29
CA ALA A 178 4.40 10.44 -14.11
C ALA A 178 5.68 9.59 -14.10
N GLY A 179 6.25 9.32 -12.94
CA GLY A 179 7.44 8.49 -12.79
C GLY A 179 8.22 8.76 -11.52
N GLY A 180 9.33 8.03 -11.37
CA GLY A 180 10.32 8.25 -10.33
C GLY A 180 11.34 9.31 -10.74
N TYR A 181 11.66 10.20 -9.81
CA TYR A 181 12.49 11.37 -9.98
C TYR A 181 13.52 11.49 -8.87
N VAL A 182 14.65 12.13 -9.20
CA VAL A 182 15.72 12.45 -8.26
C VAL A 182 16.02 13.94 -8.40
N LEU A 183 16.29 14.60 -7.28
CA LEU A 183 16.86 15.95 -7.27
C LEU A 183 18.25 15.94 -6.63
N ASN A 184 19.04 16.97 -6.91
CA ASN A 184 20.38 17.11 -6.32
C ASN A 184 20.39 18.23 -5.29
N VAL A 185 21.09 18.00 -4.18
CA VAL A 185 21.36 19.00 -3.14
C VAL A 185 22.87 19.16 -2.98
N GLN A 186 23.34 20.40 -2.86
CA GLN A 186 24.71 20.71 -2.46
C GLN A 186 24.72 21.94 -1.54
N THR A 187 25.83 22.17 -0.84
CA THR A 187 25.99 23.38 0.01
C THR A 187 27.23 24.16 -0.37
N SER A 188 27.36 25.40 0.11
CA SER A 188 28.57 26.21 -0.09
C SER A 188 29.83 25.59 0.53
N MET A 189 29.68 24.69 1.50
CA MET A 189 30.79 23.96 2.14
C MET A 189 30.97 22.55 1.61
N GLN A 190 29.96 22.00 0.92
CA GLN A 190 29.96 20.68 0.30
C GLN A 190 29.45 20.81 -1.14
N PRO A 191 30.25 21.38 -2.07
CA PRO A 191 29.81 21.75 -3.42
C PRO A 191 29.84 20.56 -4.40
N ILE A 192 29.36 19.40 -3.94
CA ILE A 192 29.17 18.19 -4.74
C ILE A 192 27.68 17.87 -4.72
N ASP A 193 27.12 17.59 -5.90
CA ASP A 193 25.74 17.17 -6.02
C ASP A 193 25.50 15.85 -5.27
N ALA A 194 24.63 15.90 -4.27
CA ALA A 194 24.08 14.75 -3.58
C ALA A 194 22.71 14.42 -4.17
N ALA A 195 22.61 13.29 -4.85
CA ALA A 195 21.34 12.78 -5.35
C ALA A 195 20.41 12.38 -4.18
N SER A 196 19.14 12.76 -4.27
CA SER A 196 18.12 12.24 -3.39
C SER A 196 17.82 10.75 -3.66
N PRO A 197 17.23 10.04 -2.70
CA PRO A 197 16.40 8.88 -3.02
C PRO A 197 15.33 9.25 -4.05
N THR A 198 14.85 8.25 -4.81
CA THR A 198 13.77 8.45 -5.79
C THR A 198 12.49 8.89 -5.08
N TYR A 199 11.93 10.04 -5.47
CA TYR A 199 10.56 10.45 -5.14
C TYR A 199 9.69 10.34 -6.39
N ASN A 200 8.40 10.07 -6.23
CA ASN A 200 7.54 9.81 -7.38
C ASN A 200 6.57 10.96 -7.62
N ILE A 201 6.29 11.23 -8.89
CA ILE A 201 5.20 12.10 -9.34
C ILE A 201 4.21 11.23 -10.09
N PHE A 202 2.92 11.41 -9.83
CA PHE A 202 1.88 10.54 -10.34
C PHE A 202 0.93 11.25 -11.29
N SER A 203 0.40 10.53 -12.28
CA SER A 203 -0.70 11.05 -13.09
C SER A 203 -1.92 11.26 -12.20
N GLU A 204 -2.57 12.42 -12.25
CA GLU A 204 -3.78 12.67 -11.46
C GLU A 204 -5.01 11.92 -12.02
N GLU A 205 -4.81 10.81 -12.73
CA GLU A 205 -5.93 10.03 -13.28
C GLU A 205 -6.62 9.30 -12.12
N PRO A 206 -7.89 9.62 -11.81
CA PRO A 206 -8.69 8.70 -11.03
C PRO A 206 -8.77 7.40 -11.84
N PRO A 207 -8.70 6.22 -11.21
CA PRO A 207 -9.11 5.01 -11.89
C PRO A 207 -10.46 5.27 -12.58
N PRO A 208 -10.65 4.81 -13.83
CA PRO A 208 -11.88 5.11 -14.56
C PRO A 208 -13.08 4.80 -13.67
N PRO A 209 -14.15 5.63 -13.67
CA PRO A 209 -15.36 5.29 -12.93
C PRO A 209 -15.82 3.91 -13.36
N LEU A 210 -15.76 2.94 -12.45
CA LEU A 210 -16.14 1.57 -12.75
C LEU A 210 -17.65 1.42 -12.58
N GLY A 211 -18.26 0.70 -13.52
CA GLY A 211 -19.70 0.47 -13.61
C GLY A 211 -20.27 -0.40 -12.48
N THR A 212 -21.49 -0.92 -12.69
CA THR A 212 -22.14 -1.90 -11.80
C THR A 212 -21.17 -3.08 -11.60
N GLY A 213 -20.67 -3.29 -10.38
CA GLY A 213 -19.74 -4.39 -10.08
C GLY A 213 -20.24 -5.77 -10.56
N ALA A 214 -19.38 -6.78 -10.56
CA ALA A 214 -19.74 -8.10 -11.05
C ALA A 214 -19.94 -9.09 -9.91
N LEU A 215 -20.83 -10.06 -10.12
CA LEU A 215 -21.00 -11.18 -9.19
C LEU A 215 -19.78 -12.10 -9.24
N VAL A 216 -19.25 -12.45 -8.07
CA VAL A 216 -18.28 -13.54 -7.93
C VAL A 216 -18.95 -14.88 -8.27
N HIS A 217 -20.18 -15.06 -7.80
CA HIS A 217 -20.98 -16.26 -8.04
C HIS A 217 -22.47 -15.89 -8.07
N ALA A 218 -23.23 -16.50 -8.99
CA ALA A 218 -24.68 -16.38 -9.03
C ALA A 218 -25.30 -17.58 -8.32
N ASN A 219 -25.92 -17.36 -7.17
CA ASN A 219 -26.47 -18.44 -6.36
C ASN A 219 -27.67 -19.11 -7.04
N THR A 220 -27.86 -20.39 -6.74
CA THR A 220 -29.15 -21.06 -6.91
C THR A 220 -30.17 -20.45 -5.94
N ALA A 221 -31.43 -20.30 -6.36
CA ALA A 221 -32.47 -19.66 -5.56
C ALA A 221 -32.55 -20.27 -4.14
N GLY A 222 -32.26 -19.46 -3.12
CA GLY A 222 -32.28 -19.84 -1.70
C GLY A 222 -30.92 -20.18 -1.06
N ALA A 223 -29.87 -20.43 -1.85
CA ALA A 223 -28.52 -20.65 -1.33
C ALA A 223 -27.84 -19.31 -0.96
N ARG A 224 -27.11 -19.27 0.16
CA ARG A 224 -26.33 -18.10 0.60
C ARG A 224 -24.91 -18.18 0.06
N PHE A 225 -24.31 -17.08 -0.34
CA PHE A 225 -22.91 -16.97 -0.75
C PHE A 225 -22.30 -15.70 -0.17
N GLN A 226 -21.36 -15.83 0.74
CA GLN A 226 -20.87 -14.68 1.53
C GLN A 226 -19.38 -14.82 1.79
N LYS A 227 -18.64 -13.71 1.71
CA LYS A 227 -17.26 -13.70 2.20
C LYS A 227 -17.25 -13.54 3.72
N SER A 228 -16.11 -13.83 4.33
CA SER A 228 -15.92 -13.50 5.74
C SER A 228 -15.75 -11.98 5.92
N ASN A 229 -16.06 -11.51 7.13
CA ASN A 229 -15.90 -10.12 7.53
C ASN A 229 -14.43 -9.68 7.63
N GLN A 230 -13.52 -10.58 8.03
CA GLN A 230 -12.08 -10.31 8.14
C GLN A 230 -11.23 -10.85 6.96
N SER A 231 -11.80 -11.73 6.12
CA SER A 231 -11.01 -12.33 5.03
C SER A 231 -10.58 -11.28 4.01
N LYS A 232 -9.28 -11.23 3.74
CA LYS A 232 -8.66 -10.36 2.73
C LYS A 232 -8.56 -11.11 1.40
N VAL A 233 -8.57 -10.40 0.27
CA VAL A 233 -8.25 -10.98 -1.04
C VAL A 233 -6.74 -10.98 -1.26
N PHE A 234 -6.18 -11.95 -1.96
CA PHE A 234 -4.73 -11.99 -2.21
C PHE A 234 -4.40 -12.36 -3.65
N TYR A 235 -3.25 -11.90 -4.15
CA TYR A 235 -2.80 -12.15 -5.51
C TYR A 235 -1.63 -13.13 -5.48
N HIS A 236 -1.74 -14.23 -6.22
CA HIS A 236 -0.69 -15.23 -6.30
C HIS A 236 -0.78 -15.98 -7.64
N ASP A 237 0.37 -16.19 -8.28
CA ASP A 237 0.50 -16.93 -9.54
C ASP A 237 -0.48 -16.47 -10.65
N GLY A 238 -0.47 -15.16 -10.92
CA GLY A 238 -1.28 -14.58 -12.00
C GLY A 238 -2.79 -14.48 -11.72
N ALA A 239 -3.24 -14.81 -10.50
CA ALA A 239 -4.66 -14.88 -10.15
C ALA A 239 -4.96 -14.21 -8.81
N TRP A 240 -6.20 -13.73 -8.67
CA TRP A 240 -6.74 -13.27 -7.39
C TRP A 240 -7.46 -14.40 -6.66
N TRP A 241 -7.43 -14.38 -5.34
CA TRP A 241 -7.98 -15.43 -4.50
C TRP A 241 -8.80 -14.83 -3.35
N LEU A 242 -9.88 -15.51 -2.95
CA LEU A 242 -10.78 -15.10 -1.88
C LEU A 242 -11.37 -16.33 -1.17
N ALA A 243 -11.52 -16.27 0.15
CA ALA A 243 -12.32 -17.24 0.88
C ALA A 243 -13.80 -16.79 0.95
N ALA A 244 -14.72 -17.68 0.59
CA ALA A 244 -16.15 -17.41 0.64
C ALA A 244 -16.96 -18.67 0.98
N TYR A 245 -18.01 -18.47 1.76
CA TYR A 245 -19.02 -19.43 2.15
C TYR A 245 -20.01 -19.66 1.01
N ASP A 246 -20.28 -20.91 0.70
CA ASP A 246 -21.29 -21.38 -0.25
C ASP A 246 -22.32 -22.26 0.48
N GLY A 247 -23.42 -21.62 0.85
CA GLY A 247 -24.55 -22.20 1.56
C GLY A 247 -25.42 -23.14 0.72
N SER A 248 -25.11 -23.36 -0.56
CA SER A 248 -25.68 -24.51 -1.29
C SER A 248 -25.08 -25.83 -0.82
N GLU A 249 -23.81 -25.81 -0.42
CA GLU A 249 -23.07 -26.97 0.13
C GLU A 249 -22.98 -26.90 1.65
N GLY A 250 -23.08 -25.70 2.24
CA GLY A 250 -22.94 -25.50 3.69
C GLY A 250 -21.50 -25.20 4.13
N ASP A 251 -20.61 -24.86 3.20
CA ASP A 251 -19.16 -24.92 3.37
C ASP A 251 -18.43 -23.63 2.92
N TRP A 252 -17.24 -23.42 3.47
CA TRP A 252 -16.27 -22.40 3.05
C TRP A 252 -15.28 -22.98 2.03
N PHE A 253 -15.02 -22.21 0.98
CA PHE A 253 -14.07 -22.56 -0.06
C PHE A 253 -13.12 -21.41 -0.38
N LEU A 254 -11.96 -21.75 -0.95
CA LEU A 254 -11.12 -20.80 -1.65
C LEU A 254 -11.56 -20.68 -3.11
N TRP A 255 -11.74 -19.46 -3.58
CA TRP A 255 -12.12 -19.12 -4.94
C TRP A 255 -10.95 -18.45 -5.67
N LYS A 256 -10.79 -18.78 -6.94
CA LYS A 256 -9.77 -18.24 -7.85
C LYS A 256 -10.42 -17.36 -8.90
N TYR A 257 -9.94 -16.14 -9.08
CA TYR A 257 -10.25 -15.29 -10.21
C TYR A 257 -9.11 -15.31 -11.22
N ALA A 258 -9.38 -15.87 -12.39
CA ALA A 258 -8.46 -15.90 -13.52
C ALA A 258 -9.27 -15.86 -14.82
N ALA A 259 -8.70 -15.24 -15.87
CA ALA A 259 -9.34 -15.13 -17.18
C ALA A 259 -10.78 -14.55 -17.14
N GLY A 260 -11.04 -13.60 -16.24
CA GLY A 260 -12.33 -12.90 -16.15
C GLY A 260 -13.44 -13.63 -15.38
N ALA A 261 -13.15 -14.76 -14.74
CA ALA A 261 -14.14 -15.54 -14.02
C ALA A 261 -13.63 -16.05 -12.67
N TRP A 262 -14.55 -16.19 -11.70
CA TRP A 262 -14.30 -16.83 -10.43
C TRP A 262 -14.65 -18.32 -10.48
N THR A 263 -13.74 -19.16 -9.99
CA THR A 263 -13.93 -20.61 -9.90
C THR A 263 -13.61 -21.09 -8.49
N ARG A 264 -14.50 -21.92 -7.93
CA ARG A 264 -14.29 -22.63 -6.66
C ARG A 264 -13.11 -23.59 -6.81
N THR A 265 -12.25 -23.67 -5.79
CA THR A 265 -11.06 -24.54 -5.79
C THR A 265 -11.08 -25.52 -4.62
N ILE A 266 -10.46 -25.19 -3.49
CA ILE A 266 -10.34 -26.06 -2.32
C ILE A 266 -11.40 -25.77 -1.25
N PHE A 267 -11.82 -26.82 -0.56
CA PHE A 267 -12.61 -26.74 0.68
C PHE A 267 -11.74 -26.23 1.84
N LEU A 268 -12.33 -25.44 2.74
CA LEU A 268 -11.66 -24.85 3.91
C LEU A 268 -12.31 -25.26 5.23
N GLU A 269 -13.64 -25.16 5.35
CA GLU A 269 -14.37 -25.42 6.61
C GLU A 269 -15.85 -25.70 6.36
N SER A 270 -16.48 -26.57 7.14
CA SER A 270 -17.89 -26.96 7.05
C SER A 270 -18.70 -26.38 8.22
N SER A 271 -18.77 -25.05 8.31
CA SER A 271 -19.63 -24.37 9.28
C SER A 271 -20.11 -23.01 8.78
N SER A 272 -21.42 -22.80 8.81
CA SER A 272 -22.04 -21.49 8.53
C SER A 272 -21.76 -20.44 9.62
N GLY A 273 -21.43 -20.90 10.84
CA GLY A 273 -21.04 -20.05 11.97
C GLY A 273 -19.57 -19.64 11.94
N ALA A 274 -18.73 -20.33 11.15
CA ALA A 274 -17.33 -19.97 11.04
C ALA A 274 -17.14 -18.59 10.39
N ARG A 275 -16.13 -17.83 10.86
CA ARG A 275 -15.62 -16.63 10.19
C ARG A 275 -14.15 -16.83 9.90
N LEU A 276 -13.78 -16.68 8.62
CA LEU A 276 -12.42 -16.88 8.19
C LEU A 276 -11.62 -15.58 8.21
N ASP A 277 -10.41 -15.64 8.74
CA ASP A 277 -9.32 -14.71 8.42
C ASP A 277 -8.24 -15.47 7.64
N LEU A 278 -7.48 -14.79 6.80
CA LEU A 278 -6.46 -15.41 5.95
C LEU A 278 -5.21 -14.53 5.88
N VAL A 279 -4.06 -15.13 6.17
CA VAL A 279 -2.76 -14.48 6.06
C VAL A 279 -1.89 -15.22 5.05
N PRO A 280 -1.54 -14.58 3.92
CA PRO A 280 -0.69 -15.21 2.92
C PRO A 280 0.80 -15.12 3.29
N ASP A 281 1.55 -16.19 3.02
CA ASP A 281 3.02 -16.27 3.04
C ASP A 281 3.48 -16.68 1.64
N LEU A 282 3.32 -15.74 0.71
CA LEU A 282 3.48 -16.00 -0.72
C LEU A 282 4.92 -16.32 -1.10
N ALA A 283 5.90 -15.82 -0.34
CA ALA A 283 7.31 -16.15 -0.53
C ALA A 283 7.59 -17.64 -0.26
N SER A 284 6.84 -18.23 0.68
CA SER A 284 6.92 -19.66 1.01
C SER A 284 5.86 -20.50 0.29
N ASN A 285 5.17 -19.94 -0.73
CA ASN A 285 4.08 -20.60 -1.46
C ASN A 285 3.04 -21.23 -0.51
N ARG A 286 2.66 -20.53 0.56
CA ARG A 286 1.65 -21.01 1.51
C ARG A 286 0.73 -19.88 1.96
N PHE A 287 -0.43 -20.24 2.51
CA PHE A 287 -1.22 -19.31 3.32
C PHE A 287 -1.73 -20.03 4.55
N PHE A 288 -2.07 -19.24 5.56
CA PHE A 288 -2.73 -19.69 6.76
C PHE A 288 -4.14 -19.13 6.78
N PHE A 289 -5.10 -19.93 7.24
CA PHE A 289 -6.46 -19.49 7.45
C PHE A 289 -6.88 -19.78 8.88
N LEU A 290 -7.45 -18.78 9.53
CA LEU A 290 -8.04 -18.90 10.86
C LEU A 290 -9.53 -19.11 10.66
N VAL A 291 -10.05 -20.16 11.25
CA VAL A 291 -11.49 -20.41 11.41
C VAL A 291 -11.86 -19.95 12.81
N SER A 292 -12.50 -18.80 12.92
CA SER A 292 -13.07 -18.30 14.17
C SER A 292 -14.45 -18.92 14.38
N HIS A 293 -14.66 -19.59 15.52
CA HIS A 293 -15.92 -20.23 15.90
C HIS A 293 -16.18 -20.08 17.42
N ASP A 294 -17.44 -20.24 17.85
CA ASP A 294 -17.88 -20.04 19.23
C ASP A 294 -17.40 -21.13 20.21
N ASN A 295 -16.94 -22.26 19.70
CA ASN A 295 -16.50 -23.41 20.49
C ASN A 295 -15.37 -24.24 19.87
N ASP A 296 -14.98 -23.96 18.62
CA ASP A 296 -14.05 -24.81 17.85
C ASP A 296 -13.21 -23.96 16.87
N SER A 297 -12.52 -22.95 17.40
CA SER A 297 -11.63 -22.13 16.57
C SER A 297 -10.40 -22.94 16.14
N LYS A 298 -9.98 -22.81 14.88
CA LYS A 298 -8.89 -23.60 14.28
C LYS A 298 -7.99 -22.75 13.41
N VAL A 299 -6.75 -23.17 13.25
CA VAL A 299 -5.87 -22.66 12.20
C VAL A 299 -5.54 -23.78 11.24
N GLY A 300 -5.75 -23.51 9.95
CA GLY A 300 -5.32 -24.36 8.86
C GLY A 300 -4.17 -23.74 8.08
N ARG A 301 -3.42 -24.60 7.39
CA ARG A 301 -2.36 -24.23 6.47
C ARG A 301 -2.67 -24.79 5.10
N ALA A 302 -2.52 -24.00 4.05
CA ALA A 302 -2.57 -24.46 2.67
C ALA A 302 -1.25 -24.16 1.97
N VAL A 303 -0.80 -25.09 1.13
CA VAL A 303 0.44 -24.96 0.34
C VAL A 303 0.11 -24.92 -1.14
N TYR A 304 0.86 -24.13 -1.90
CA TYR A 304 0.72 -23.99 -3.34
C TYR A 304 1.79 -24.82 -4.04
N SER A 305 1.35 -25.69 -4.95
CA SER A 305 2.23 -26.45 -5.82
C SER A 305 1.51 -26.76 -7.12
N SER A 306 2.24 -26.67 -8.23
CA SER A 306 1.74 -27.06 -9.56
C SER A 306 0.42 -26.37 -9.95
N GLY A 307 0.27 -25.08 -9.62
CA GLY A 307 -0.91 -24.28 -9.99
C GLY A 307 -2.13 -24.45 -9.06
N ALA A 308 -2.01 -25.21 -7.97
CA ALA A 308 -3.11 -25.53 -7.07
C ALA A 308 -2.74 -25.38 -5.59
N TRP A 309 -3.73 -24.98 -4.79
CA TRP A 309 -3.64 -25.00 -3.33
C TRP A 309 -4.07 -26.37 -2.80
N THR A 310 -3.43 -26.81 -1.71
CA THR A 310 -3.83 -28.01 -0.96
C THR A 310 -3.83 -27.69 0.53
N VAL A 311 -4.96 -27.91 1.19
CA VAL A 311 -5.10 -27.79 2.64
C VAL A 311 -4.36 -28.95 3.31
N GLN A 312 -3.55 -28.62 4.31
CA GLN A 312 -2.91 -29.57 5.21
C GLN A 312 -3.75 -29.73 6.49
N ALA A 313 -3.25 -30.46 7.48
CA ALA A 313 -3.97 -30.62 8.75
C ALA A 313 -4.30 -29.26 9.40
N THR A 314 -5.49 -29.17 9.99
CA THR A 314 -5.92 -28.06 10.83
C THR A 314 -5.58 -28.34 12.29
N THR A 315 -5.19 -27.31 13.02
CA THR A 315 -4.92 -27.36 14.46
C THR A 315 -6.02 -26.61 15.21
N THR A 316 -6.71 -27.28 16.14
CA THR A 316 -7.67 -26.62 17.04
C THR A 316 -6.94 -25.73 18.03
N LEU A 317 -7.46 -24.52 18.23
CA LEU A 317 -6.96 -23.56 19.20
C LEU A 317 -7.72 -23.70 20.52
N SER A 318 -7.08 -24.32 21.52
CA SER A 318 -7.68 -24.50 22.84
C SER A 318 -7.86 -23.17 23.57
N GLY A 319 -9.04 -22.94 24.15
CA GLY A 319 -9.31 -21.81 25.03
C GLY A 319 -9.56 -20.48 24.33
N ILE A 320 -9.71 -20.47 23.00
CA ILE A 320 -10.04 -19.27 22.22
C ILE A 320 -11.25 -19.51 21.30
N ALA A 321 -12.21 -18.59 21.35
CA ALA A 321 -13.45 -18.57 20.60
C ALA A 321 -13.93 -17.12 20.41
N HIS A 322 -14.77 -16.88 19.40
CA HIS A 322 -15.48 -15.59 19.29
C HIS A 322 -16.84 -15.66 19.98
N ASP A 323 -17.28 -14.52 20.53
CA ASP A 323 -18.60 -14.44 21.17
C ASP A 323 -19.70 -14.05 20.17
N SER A 324 -19.31 -13.57 18.98
CA SER A 324 -20.23 -13.25 17.90
C SER A 324 -19.59 -13.36 16.52
N ASN A 325 -20.43 -13.61 15.52
CA ASN A 325 -20.05 -13.62 14.11
C ASN A 325 -19.54 -12.28 13.58
N ASP A 326 -19.85 -11.17 14.26
CA ASP A 326 -19.45 -9.82 13.84
C ASP A 326 -18.11 -9.38 14.42
N LEU A 327 -17.62 -10.08 15.45
CA LEU A 327 -16.39 -9.81 16.19
C LEU A 327 -15.49 -11.07 16.25
N PRO A 328 -15.07 -11.62 15.09
CA PRO A 328 -14.23 -12.80 15.06
C PRO A 328 -12.79 -12.48 15.50
N LEU A 329 -12.03 -13.54 15.76
CA LEU A 329 -10.59 -13.47 15.98
C LEU A 329 -9.87 -12.96 14.72
N THR A 330 -8.71 -12.33 14.91
CA THR A 330 -7.81 -11.91 13.82
C THR A 330 -6.46 -12.65 13.90
N MET A 331 -5.80 -12.83 12.76
CA MET A 331 -4.51 -13.53 12.67
C MET A 331 -3.44 -12.69 11.96
N ALA A 332 -2.21 -12.74 12.47
CA ALA A 332 -1.01 -12.22 11.81
C ALA A 332 0.05 -13.32 11.65
N LEU A 333 0.91 -13.15 10.65
CA LEU A 333 2.13 -13.94 10.46
C LEU A 333 3.34 -13.03 10.73
N GLY A 334 4.00 -13.25 11.86
CA GLY A 334 5.26 -12.61 12.18
C GLY A 334 6.34 -12.92 11.15
N LYS A 335 7.33 -12.03 11.02
CA LYS A 335 8.46 -12.20 10.10
C LYS A 335 9.39 -13.33 10.54
N ASN A 336 9.37 -13.70 11.81
CA ASN A 336 9.99 -14.92 12.33
C ASN A 336 9.25 -16.23 11.91
N GLY A 337 8.10 -16.13 11.23
CA GLY A 337 7.28 -17.26 10.81
C GLY A 337 6.30 -17.80 11.86
N HIS A 338 6.18 -17.14 13.02
CA HIS A 338 5.18 -17.45 14.04
C HIS A 338 3.84 -16.80 13.71
N LEU A 339 2.76 -17.56 13.86
CA LEU A 339 1.41 -17.03 13.81
C LEU A 339 1.00 -16.45 15.15
N TRP A 340 0.17 -15.43 15.06
CA TRP A 340 -0.37 -14.68 16.17
C TRP A 340 -1.87 -14.57 16.01
N VAL A 341 -2.64 -14.88 17.04
CA VAL A 341 -4.10 -14.80 17.02
C VAL A 341 -4.56 -13.93 18.18
N PHE A 342 -5.41 -12.95 17.88
CA PHE A 342 -5.90 -11.98 18.86
C PHE A 342 -7.41 -11.93 18.93
N ARG A 343 -7.93 -11.64 20.12
CA ARG A 343 -9.35 -11.31 20.34
C ARG A 343 -9.53 -10.37 21.54
N ILE A 344 -10.70 -9.78 21.63
CA ILE A 344 -11.25 -9.33 22.91
C ILE A 344 -12.11 -10.45 23.47
N ASP A 345 -11.91 -10.79 24.74
CA ASP A 345 -12.72 -11.75 25.48
C ASP A 345 -12.86 -11.29 26.93
N ASN A 346 -14.09 -11.23 27.41
CA ASN A 346 -14.45 -10.85 28.78
C ASN A 346 -13.70 -9.57 29.26
N GLY A 347 -13.67 -8.53 28.42
CA GLY A 347 -13.02 -7.26 28.75
C GLY A 347 -11.49 -7.29 28.75
N ALA A 348 -10.87 -8.29 28.12
CA ALA A 348 -9.42 -8.37 27.99
C ALA A 348 -8.98 -8.63 26.54
N LEU A 349 -7.92 -7.95 26.11
CA LEU A 349 -7.20 -8.27 24.89
C LEU A 349 -6.34 -9.50 25.13
N ARG A 350 -6.59 -10.55 24.35
CA ARG A 350 -5.99 -11.86 24.46
C ARG A 350 -5.12 -12.18 23.25
N VAL A 351 -4.08 -12.99 23.46
CA VAL A 351 -3.20 -13.46 22.39
C VAL A 351 -2.84 -14.93 22.56
N LEU A 352 -2.76 -15.64 21.43
CA LEU A 352 -2.02 -16.88 21.28
C LEU A 352 -0.90 -16.69 20.25
N ARG A 353 0.23 -17.33 20.47
CA ARG A 353 1.37 -17.35 19.55
C ARG A 353 1.77 -18.79 19.23
N SER A 354 1.94 -19.10 17.95
CA SER A 354 2.49 -20.40 17.53
C SER A 354 4.01 -20.43 17.68
N THR A 355 4.61 -21.61 17.87
CA THR A 355 6.08 -21.76 17.88
C THR A 355 6.66 -22.40 16.61
N ASP A 356 5.81 -22.88 15.69
CA ASP A 356 6.19 -23.76 14.57
C ASP A 356 5.20 -23.66 13.38
N ALA A 357 4.99 -22.45 12.86
CA ALA A 357 4.09 -22.21 11.72
C ALA A 357 2.68 -22.79 11.94
N GLY A 358 2.13 -22.60 13.14
CA GLY A 358 0.73 -22.91 13.49
C GLY A 358 0.43 -24.33 14.01
N ALA A 359 1.42 -25.18 14.27
CA ALA A 359 1.16 -26.54 14.76
C ALA A 359 1.07 -26.62 16.31
N THR A 360 1.88 -25.85 17.02
CA THR A 360 1.99 -25.77 18.47
C THR A 360 1.76 -24.33 18.91
N TRP A 361 0.94 -24.14 19.95
CA TRP A 361 0.48 -22.84 20.40
C TRP A 361 0.78 -22.60 21.87
N SER A 362 1.03 -21.34 22.23
CA SER A 362 1.10 -20.89 23.61
C SER A 362 -0.26 -21.03 24.31
N SER A 363 -0.26 -20.93 25.64
CA SER A 363 -1.49 -20.68 26.39
C SER A 363 -2.07 -19.31 26.05
N ASP A 364 -3.39 -19.16 26.22
CA ASP A 364 -4.07 -17.87 26.18
C ASP A 364 -3.41 -16.89 27.17
N THR A 365 -2.98 -15.74 26.67
CA THR A 365 -2.29 -14.72 27.46
C THR A 365 -3.03 -13.39 27.37
N SER A 366 -3.34 -12.80 28.52
CA SER A 366 -3.93 -11.45 28.60
C SER A 366 -2.87 -10.39 28.40
N LEU A 367 -3.00 -9.60 27.32
CA LEU A 367 -2.12 -8.46 27.04
C LEU A 367 -2.58 -7.19 27.75
N LYS A 368 -3.89 -6.99 27.84
CA LYS A 368 -4.51 -5.84 28.49
C LYS A 368 -5.85 -6.23 29.06
N SER A 369 -6.08 -5.90 30.32
CA SER A 369 -7.32 -6.20 31.04
C SER A 369 -8.16 -4.93 31.25
N SER A 370 -9.37 -5.12 31.79
CA SER A 370 -10.27 -4.03 32.21
C SER A 370 -10.68 -3.09 31.08
N LEU A 371 -10.86 -3.61 29.86
CA LEU A 371 -11.29 -2.84 28.70
C LEU A 371 -12.78 -2.43 28.75
N GLY A 372 -13.51 -2.82 29.80
CA GLY A 372 -14.86 -2.31 30.09
C GLY A 372 -15.99 -2.88 29.23
N SER A 373 -15.68 -3.72 28.23
CA SER A 373 -16.65 -4.44 27.40
C SER A 373 -16.09 -5.77 26.93
N SER A 374 -16.91 -6.82 26.91
CA SER A 374 -16.59 -8.10 26.25
C SER A 374 -16.55 -7.96 24.73
N ASP A 375 -17.22 -6.93 24.18
CA ASP A 375 -17.44 -6.80 22.75
C ASP A 375 -16.43 -5.81 22.17
N GLY A 376 -15.46 -6.34 21.43
CA GLY A 376 -14.46 -5.55 20.75
C GLY A 376 -13.91 -6.22 19.50
N MET A 377 -13.41 -5.41 18.57
CA MET A 377 -12.81 -5.87 17.32
C MET A 377 -11.30 -5.65 17.35
N THR A 378 -10.56 -6.62 16.82
CA THR A 378 -9.12 -6.56 16.60
C THR A 378 -8.79 -6.59 15.10
N ASP A 379 -7.68 -5.98 14.72
CA ASP A 379 -7.00 -6.20 13.44
C ASP A 379 -5.51 -6.06 13.71
N CYS A 380 -4.69 -6.80 12.98
CA CYS A 380 -3.27 -6.91 13.26
C CYS A 380 -2.42 -6.55 12.05
N VAL A 381 -1.20 -6.11 12.35
CA VAL A 381 -0.24 -5.64 11.35
C VAL A 381 1.14 -6.16 11.68
N VAL A 382 1.95 -6.38 10.64
CA VAL A 382 3.35 -6.76 10.77
C VAL A 382 4.18 -5.76 9.99
N PHE A 383 5.20 -5.19 10.63
CA PHE A 383 5.96 -4.07 10.08
C PHE A 383 7.39 -4.05 10.64
N SER A 384 8.30 -3.32 9.99
CA SER A 384 9.64 -3.05 10.51
C SER A 384 9.78 -1.59 10.91
N SER A 385 10.48 -1.30 11.99
CA SER A 385 10.77 0.08 12.40
C SER A 385 12.10 0.11 13.14
N GLY A 386 13.03 1.00 12.75
CA GLY A 386 14.34 1.10 13.38
C GLY A 386 15.20 -0.19 13.31
N GLY A 387 15.02 -1.02 12.28
CA GLY A 387 15.73 -2.30 12.13
C GLY A 387 15.17 -3.46 12.95
N VAL A 388 14.05 -3.25 13.64
CA VAL A 388 13.33 -4.29 14.40
C VAL A 388 12.04 -4.65 13.69
N ASP A 389 11.71 -5.93 13.68
CA ASP A 389 10.46 -6.46 13.17
C ASP A 389 9.42 -6.56 14.28
N TYR A 390 8.22 -6.07 14.02
CA TYR A 390 7.15 -5.98 15.00
C TYR A 390 5.89 -6.70 14.52
N VAL A 391 5.20 -7.33 15.48
CA VAL A 391 3.78 -7.69 15.37
C VAL A 391 2.99 -6.68 16.20
N GLY A 392 2.03 -6.02 15.56
CA GLY A 392 1.13 -5.05 16.18
C GLY A 392 -0.31 -5.54 16.16
N VAL A 393 -1.06 -5.19 17.21
CA VAL A 393 -2.49 -5.43 17.30
C VAL A 393 -3.20 -4.13 17.63
N PHE A 394 -4.12 -3.76 16.75
CA PHE A 394 -5.13 -2.75 17.03
C PHE A 394 -6.34 -3.40 17.66
N TYR A 395 -6.98 -2.67 18.58
CA TYR A 395 -8.24 -3.08 19.16
C TYR A 395 -9.18 -1.89 19.31
N SER A 396 -10.47 -2.19 19.31
CA SER A 396 -11.56 -1.28 19.64
C SER A 396 -12.47 -1.94 20.65
N VAL A 397 -12.95 -1.19 21.63
CA VAL A 397 -13.89 -1.69 22.64
C VAL A 397 -15.04 -0.71 22.85
N ASN A 398 -16.27 -1.22 22.81
CA ASN A 398 -17.49 -0.44 23.05
C ASN A 398 -17.71 -0.20 24.54
N ALA A 399 -17.14 0.86 25.13
CA ALA A 399 -17.41 1.15 26.54
C ALA A 399 -18.80 1.79 26.74
N THR A 400 -19.58 1.28 27.69
CA THR A 400 -20.80 1.96 28.16
C THR A 400 -20.41 3.15 29.05
N ALA A 401 -20.99 4.32 28.78
CA ALA A 401 -20.83 5.60 29.50
C ALA A 401 -19.41 5.94 30.00
N GLY A 402 -18.55 6.46 29.11
CA GLY A 402 -17.38 7.26 29.51
C GLY A 402 -16.01 6.95 28.90
N GLY A 403 -15.86 5.93 28.03
CA GLY A 403 -14.51 5.67 27.48
C GLY A 403 -14.43 4.64 26.37
N VAL A 404 -15.12 4.85 25.25
CA VAL A 404 -14.92 4.00 24.05
C VAL A 404 -13.54 4.30 23.49
N SER A 405 -12.69 3.29 23.31
CA SER A 405 -11.27 3.50 23.00
C SER A 405 -10.80 2.63 21.84
N TYR A 406 -9.96 3.22 20.99
CA TYR A 406 -8.99 2.48 20.19
C TYR A 406 -7.71 2.28 20.99
N GLY A 407 -6.98 1.22 20.70
CA GLY A 407 -5.61 1.10 21.19
C GLY A 407 -4.71 0.30 20.27
N PHE A 408 -3.42 0.37 20.56
CA PHE A 408 -2.38 -0.30 19.80
C PHE A 408 -1.30 -0.82 20.73
N LEU A 409 -1.07 -2.13 20.67
CA LEU A 409 0.06 -2.78 21.31
C LEU A 409 0.98 -3.33 20.21
N LYS A 410 2.29 -3.21 20.41
CA LYS A 410 3.30 -3.82 19.53
C LYS A 410 4.29 -4.69 20.32
N HIS A 411 4.75 -5.73 19.67
CA HIS A 411 5.70 -6.70 20.18
C HIS A 411 6.87 -6.83 19.21
N ASP A 412 8.10 -6.73 19.71
CA ASP A 412 9.29 -7.13 18.93
C ASP A 412 9.15 -8.62 18.64
N ASP A 413 9.07 -8.99 17.36
CA ASP A 413 8.75 -10.33 16.93
C ASP A 413 9.77 -11.38 17.42
N ASN A 414 10.98 -10.96 17.81
CA ASN A 414 12.00 -11.86 18.35
C ASN A 414 12.04 -11.89 19.89
N ALA A 415 11.17 -11.14 20.57
CA ALA A 415 11.15 -11.08 22.02
C ALA A 415 10.31 -12.20 22.68
N ALA A 416 10.44 -12.31 24.00
CA ALA A 416 9.59 -13.19 24.80
C ALA A 416 8.15 -12.64 24.84
N LEU A 417 7.15 -13.54 24.73
CA LEU A 417 5.72 -13.21 24.55
C LEU A 417 5.16 -12.17 25.54
N GLY A 418 5.72 -12.04 26.74
CA GLY A 418 5.27 -11.09 27.76
C GLY A 418 5.70 -9.63 27.53
N THR A 419 6.53 -9.34 26.54
CA THR A 419 7.08 -7.99 26.32
C THR A 419 6.29 -7.23 25.26
N TRP A 420 5.46 -6.27 25.69
CA TRP A 420 4.65 -5.43 24.80
C TRP A 420 4.88 -3.94 25.07
N THR A 421 4.91 -3.15 24.01
CA THR A 421 4.87 -1.69 24.10
C THR A 421 3.44 -1.24 23.81
N ASP A 422 2.85 -0.49 24.75
CA ASP A 422 1.53 0.11 24.58
C ASP A 422 1.67 1.53 24.03
N GLU A 423 1.17 1.77 22.82
CA GLU A 423 1.10 3.10 22.20
C GLU A 423 -0.36 3.58 22.11
N SER A 424 -1.29 3.00 22.88
CA SER A 424 -2.72 3.32 22.82
C SER A 424 -3.04 4.79 23.13
N SER A 425 -2.20 5.48 23.93
CA SER A 425 -2.39 6.90 24.24
C SER A 425 -2.30 7.82 23.02
N GLU A 426 -1.68 7.35 21.94
CA GLU A 426 -1.49 8.12 20.71
C GLU A 426 -2.76 8.14 19.83
N LEU A 427 -3.66 7.17 20.01
CA LEU A 427 -4.91 7.04 19.24
C LEU A 427 -6.02 7.96 19.75
N THR A 428 -5.76 9.27 19.71
CA THR A 428 -6.68 10.30 20.20
C THR A 428 -7.80 10.62 19.20
N PHE A 429 -8.98 11.00 19.69
CA PHE A 429 -10.15 11.37 18.86
C PHE A 429 -10.12 12.82 18.38
N PHE A 430 -10.88 13.14 17.32
CA PHE A 430 -11.20 14.53 17.00
C PHE A 430 -12.42 14.97 17.82
N GLY A 431 -12.26 16.00 18.65
CA GLY A 431 -13.36 16.50 19.48
C GLY A 431 -13.93 15.41 20.40
N ASN A 432 -15.25 15.22 20.35
CA ASN A 432 -15.99 14.31 21.23
C ASN A 432 -16.37 12.97 20.55
N GLU A 433 -15.67 12.61 19.47
CA GLU A 433 -15.82 11.33 18.79
C GLU A 433 -15.59 10.14 19.74
N ARG A 434 -16.22 9.01 19.40
CA ARG A 434 -16.08 7.74 20.11
C ARG A 434 -15.72 6.64 19.12
N ALA A 435 -15.00 5.63 19.59
CA ALA A 435 -14.69 4.46 18.78
C ALA A 435 -15.98 3.71 18.36
N ASP A 436 -15.89 2.99 17.24
CA ASP A 436 -16.85 1.99 16.79
C ASP A 436 -16.09 0.66 16.68
N SER A 437 -16.81 -0.45 16.60
CA SER A 437 -16.26 -1.80 16.48
C SER A 437 -15.88 -2.16 15.04
N LYS A 438 -15.44 -1.18 14.24
CA LYS A 438 -15.02 -1.37 12.85
C LYS A 438 -13.74 -0.59 12.57
N LEU A 439 -12.67 -1.33 12.29
CA LEU A 439 -11.36 -0.79 11.98
C LEU A 439 -10.71 -1.61 10.86
N SER A 440 -9.73 -1.02 10.18
CA SER A 440 -8.89 -1.71 9.20
C SER A 440 -7.48 -1.19 9.31
N ALA A 441 -6.52 -2.09 9.40
CA ALA A 441 -5.12 -1.76 9.55
C ALA A 441 -4.30 -2.37 8.40
N LEU A 442 -3.23 -1.65 8.02
CA LEU A 442 -2.22 -2.17 7.13
C LEU A 442 -0.86 -1.53 7.41
N ALA A 443 0.21 -2.16 6.92
CA ALA A 443 1.55 -1.60 6.94
C ALA A 443 2.06 -1.35 5.51
N ALA A 444 2.77 -0.24 5.32
CA ALA A 444 3.55 0.03 4.13
C ALA A 444 4.92 -0.64 4.23
N SER A 445 5.58 -0.82 3.08
CA SER A 445 6.89 -1.46 2.98
C SER A 445 8.01 -0.70 3.69
N ASP A 446 7.84 0.61 3.91
CA ASP A 446 8.79 1.47 4.61
C ASP A 446 8.68 1.41 6.14
N GLY A 447 7.75 0.60 6.67
CA GLY A 447 7.50 0.47 8.10
C GLY A 447 6.42 1.41 8.66
N THR A 448 5.84 2.26 7.82
CA THR A 448 4.68 3.07 8.20
C THR A 448 3.46 2.18 8.42
N VAL A 449 2.72 2.42 9.51
CA VAL A 449 1.49 1.68 9.83
C VAL A 449 0.30 2.64 9.72
N TYR A 450 -0.78 2.15 9.11
CA TYR A 450 -2.04 2.86 8.97
C TYR A 450 -3.16 2.13 9.69
N LEU A 451 -4.06 2.91 10.30
CA LEU A 451 -5.32 2.44 10.86
C LEU A 451 -6.43 3.36 10.38
N LEU A 452 -7.43 2.81 9.70
CA LEU A 452 -8.66 3.51 9.34
C LEU A 452 -9.78 3.08 10.28
N THR A 453 -10.41 4.05 10.92
CA THR A 453 -11.45 3.81 11.91
C THR A 453 -12.80 4.39 11.48
N VAL A 454 -13.86 3.89 12.10
CA VAL A 454 -15.21 4.47 12.08
C VAL A 454 -15.46 5.09 13.44
N ASN A 455 -15.81 6.36 13.52
CA ASN A 455 -16.01 7.07 14.79
C ASN A 455 -17.46 7.53 14.89
N ALA A 456 -18.12 7.25 16.01
CA ALA A 456 -19.51 7.64 16.29
C ALA A 456 -19.54 8.83 17.26
N ASN A 457 -20.46 9.79 17.06
CA ASN A 457 -20.61 10.93 17.97
C ASN A 457 -21.67 10.69 19.07
N VAL A 458 -22.69 9.89 18.79
CA VAL A 458 -23.72 9.31 19.67
C VAL A 458 -24.43 8.13 18.96
N SER A 459 -25.15 7.27 19.69
CA SER A 459 -25.99 6.21 19.10
C SER A 459 -26.97 6.80 18.08
N GLY A 460 -26.93 6.33 16.83
CA GLY A 460 -27.79 6.82 15.75
C GLY A 460 -27.30 8.11 15.06
N SER A 461 -26.10 8.61 15.39
CA SER A 461 -25.45 9.65 14.59
C SER A 461 -24.59 9.08 13.47
N ASP A 462 -24.51 9.84 12.40
CA ASP A 462 -23.69 9.61 11.22
C ASP A 462 -22.19 9.43 11.55
N PRO A 463 -21.53 8.33 11.11
CA PRO A 463 -20.14 8.08 11.45
C PRO A 463 -19.17 8.97 10.67
N SER A 464 -18.05 9.31 11.30
CA SER A 464 -16.87 9.90 10.65
C SER A 464 -15.74 8.89 10.52
N ASN A 465 -14.83 9.07 9.58
CA ASN A 465 -13.66 8.21 9.43
C ASN A 465 -12.37 8.97 9.71
N THR A 466 -11.51 8.38 10.54
CA THR A 466 -10.18 8.89 10.87
C THR A 466 -9.12 7.92 10.38
N LEU A 467 -8.12 8.45 9.67
CA LEU A 467 -6.92 7.72 9.33
C LEU A 467 -5.82 8.08 10.34
N TYR A 468 -5.37 7.11 11.13
CA TYR A 468 -4.15 7.22 11.93
C TYR A 468 -2.97 6.72 11.11
N LYS A 469 -1.84 7.40 11.26
CA LYS A 469 -0.56 7.06 10.66
C LYS A 469 0.49 7.01 11.76
N ARG A 470 1.14 5.86 11.91
CA ARG A 470 2.39 5.72 12.65
C ARG A 470 3.51 5.71 11.63
N ALA A 471 4.27 6.80 11.55
CA ALA A 471 5.43 6.88 10.66
C ALA A 471 6.48 5.82 11.04
N SER A 472 7.38 5.51 10.11
CA SER A 472 8.45 4.51 10.31
C SER A 472 9.40 4.84 11.46
N ASN A 473 9.49 6.11 11.87
CA ASN A 473 10.22 6.58 13.06
C ASN A 473 9.41 6.48 14.37
N GLY A 474 8.18 5.98 14.32
CA GLY A 474 7.29 5.81 15.47
C GLY A 474 6.42 7.01 15.83
N VAL A 475 6.52 8.14 15.11
CA VAL A 475 5.68 9.31 15.36
C VAL A 475 4.27 9.08 14.85
N TRP A 476 3.27 9.37 15.68
CA TRP A 476 1.86 9.27 15.33
C TRP A 476 1.31 10.58 14.75
N SER A 477 0.38 10.44 13.82
CA SER A 477 -0.41 11.52 13.24
C SER A 477 -1.81 11.00 12.92
N LYS A 478 -2.79 11.89 12.82
CA LYS A 478 -4.16 11.53 12.45
C LYS A 478 -4.74 12.52 11.47
N PHE A 479 -5.57 12.03 10.56
CA PHE A 479 -6.14 12.79 9.46
C PHE A 479 -7.62 12.50 9.33
N LYS A 480 -8.41 13.54 9.06
CA LYS A 480 -9.82 13.37 8.75
C LYS A 480 -9.95 12.81 7.33
N VAL A 481 -10.77 11.78 7.14
CA VAL A 481 -11.12 11.25 5.81
C VAL A 481 -12.45 11.81 5.34
N ASN A 482 -13.43 11.88 6.24
CA ASN A 482 -14.73 12.53 6.06
C ASN A 482 -15.27 13.02 7.41
N THR A 483 -16.27 13.91 7.38
CA THR A 483 -16.88 14.51 8.57
C THR A 483 -18.28 13.97 8.83
N ALA A 484 -18.65 13.85 10.11
CA ALA A 484 -20.02 13.53 10.52
C ALA A 484 -21.02 14.58 9.97
N ASN A 485 -22.25 14.16 9.65
CA ASN A 485 -23.30 14.96 8.99
C ASN A 485 -22.95 15.49 7.58
N GLY A 486 -21.85 15.04 6.97
CA GLY A 486 -21.59 15.23 5.54
C GLY A 486 -22.37 14.23 4.67
N THR A 487 -22.51 14.48 3.37
CA THR A 487 -23.24 13.60 2.42
C THR A 487 -22.54 12.25 2.13
N GLN A 488 -21.35 11.99 2.69
CA GLN A 488 -20.43 10.90 2.37
C GLN A 488 -19.83 10.26 3.62
N GLN A 489 -20.57 9.33 4.23
CA GLN A 489 -20.18 8.62 5.46
C GLN A 489 -19.94 7.17 5.15
N TRP A 490 -18.88 6.57 5.73
CA TRP A 490 -18.54 5.19 5.45
C TRP A 490 -18.57 4.29 6.69
N ARG A 491 -19.30 3.18 6.57
CA ARG A 491 -19.16 1.99 7.41
C ARG A 491 -18.16 1.02 6.77
N SER A 492 -17.68 0.04 7.53
CA SER A 492 -16.81 -1.02 7.02
C SER A 492 -15.54 -0.48 6.34
N PRO A 493 -14.65 0.16 7.12
CA PRO A 493 -13.45 0.81 6.60
C PRO A 493 -12.53 -0.24 5.99
N ALA A 494 -11.86 0.11 4.90
CA ALA A 494 -10.82 -0.74 4.32
C ALA A 494 -9.69 0.10 3.74
N LEU A 495 -8.50 -0.48 3.75
CA LEU A 495 -7.28 0.15 3.27
C LEU A 495 -6.61 -0.72 2.20
N ALA A 496 -5.95 -0.09 1.23
CA ALA A 496 -5.06 -0.76 0.29
C ALA A 496 -3.89 0.15 -0.09
N ILE A 497 -2.75 -0.44 -0.43
CA ILE A 497 -1.58 0.29 -0.96
C ILE A 497 -1.30 -0.18 -2.38
N ASP A 498 -1.15 0.77 -3.30
CA ASP A 498 -0.48 0.54 -4.58
C ASP A 498 1.02 0.69 -4.36
N GLY A 499 1.74 -0.43 -4.32
CA GLY A 499 3.19 -0.44 -4.15
C GLY A 499 3.95 0.09 -5.37
N SER A 500 3.33 0.06 -6.56
CA SER A 500 3.96 0.59 -7.78
C SER A 500 3.86 2.11 -7.88
N SER A 501 2.80 2.69 -7.29
CA SER A 501 2.54 4.12 -7.32
C SER A 501 2.57 4.79 -5.95
N ASN A 502 3.09 4.13 -4.91
CA ASN A 502 3.15 4.65 -3.52
C ASN A 502 1.85 5.36 -3.05
N ARG A 503 0.69 4.82 -3.43
CA ARG A 503 -0.63 5.41 -3.14
C ARG A 503 -1.32 4.64 -2.03
N LEU A 504 -1.89 5.39 -1.10
CA LEU A 504 -2.82 4.90 -0.10
C LEU A 504 -4.25 5.10 -0.59
N TYR A 505 -5.00 4.01 -0.63
CA TYR A 505 -6.43 4.03 -0.87
C TYR A 505 -7.16 3.84 0.46
N VAL A 506 -8.07 4.77 0.76
CA VAL A 506 -8.98 4.68 1.89
C VAL A 506 -10.39 4.45 1.35
N MET A 507 -11.06 3.44 1.87
CA MET A 507 -12.31 2.95 1.31
C MET A 507 -13.34 2.66 2.39
N GLY A 508 -14.59 2.57 1.98
CA GLY A 508 -15.64 2.01 2.81
C GLY A 508 -16.97 1.93 2.09
N MET A 509 -17.96 1.37 2.78
CA MET A 509 -19.34 1.26 2.31
C MET A 509 -20.13 2.47 2.76
N ARG A 510 -20.90 3.09 1.86
CA ARG A 510 -21.65 4.30 2.22
C ARG A 510 -22.81 3.97 3.17
N THR A 511 -22.92 4.69 4.27
CA THR A 511 -23.93 4.42 5.31
C THR A 511 -25.34 4.77 4.82
N SER A 512 -25.54 5.97 4.27
CA SER A 512 -26.85 6.45 3.79
C SER A 512 -27.30 5.87 2.45
N ALA A 513 -26.40 5.18 1.76
CA ALA A 513 -26.65 4.49 0.50
C ALA A 513 -25.87 3.16 0.51
N PRO A 514 -26.32 2.17 1.30
CA PRO A 514 -25.58 0.92 1.53
C PRO A 514 -25.38 0.07 0.26
N ASN A 515 -26.00 0.48 -0.84
CA ASN A 515 -25.78 -0.03 -2.18
C ASN A 515 -24.50 0.47 -2.87
N GLN A 516 -23.67 1.29 -2.19
CA GLN A 516 -22.48 1.93 -2.79
C GLN A 516 -21.21 1.67 -1.97
N GLY A 517 -20.21 1.06 -2.60
CA GLY A 517 -18.83 1.08 -2.12
C GLY A 517 -18.11 2.32 -2.66
N GLN A 518 -17.27 2.95 -1.85
CA GLN A 518 -16.59 4.21 -2.19
C GLN A 518 -15.13 4.21 -1.75
N TYR A 519 -14.31 5.02 -2.43
CA TYR A 519 -12.93 5.27 -2.02
C TYR A 519 -12.48 6.71 -2.29
N LYS A 520 -11.41 7.07 -1.59
CA LYS A 520 -10.52 8.19 -1.87
C LYS A 520 -9.10 7.63 -1.93
N PHE A 521 -8.20 8.38 -2.52
CA PHE A 521 -6.79 8.04 -2.48
C PHE A 521 -5.94 9.29 -2.30
N CYS A 522 -4.77 9.09 -1.72
CA CYS A 522 -3.70 10.06 -1.70
C CYS A 522 -2.39 9.30 -1.91
N SER A 523 -1.33 10.04 -2.19
CA SER A 523 0.00 9.47 -2.09
C SER A 523 0.44 9.39 -0.64
N ILE A 524 1.25 8.40 -0.33
CA ILE A 524 1.82 8.24 1.01
C ILE A 524 2.71 9.46 1.33
N GLY A 525 2.46 10.10 2.46
CA GLY A 525 3.05 11.39 2.86
C GLY A 525 2.13 12.60 2.68
N SER A 526 1.06 12.47 1.89
CA SER A 526 0.09 13.54 1.61
C SER A 526 -1.29 13.28 2.24
N GLU A 527 -1.35 12.51 3.33
CA GLU A 527 -2.61 12.07 3.96
C GLU A 527 -3.48 13.22 4.46
N ALA A 528 -2.87 14.37 4.82
CA ALA A 528 -3.60 15.58 5.21
C ALA A 528 -4.55 16.11 4.12
N SER A 529 -4.36 15.72 2.85
CA SER A 529 -5.23 16.11 1.75
C SER A 529 -6.51 15.27 1.63
N LEU A 530 -6.60 14.12 2.30
CA LEU A 530 -7.68 13.13 2.12
C LEU A 530 -9.08 13.72 2.34
N GLU A 531 -9.26 14.60 3.32
CA GLU A 531 -10.55 15.22 3.60
C GLU A 531 -11.12 15.93 2.36
N ALA A 532 -10.27 16.68 1.66
CA ALA A 532 -10.63 17.45 0.47
C ALA A 532 -10.67 16.63 -0.84
N LYS A 533 -10.17 15.38 -0.84
CA LYS A 533 -10.17 14.54 -2.04
C LYS A 533 -11.58 14.15 -2.46
N ALA A 534 -11.82 14.17 -3.77
CA ALA A 534 -13.06 13.71 -4.36
C ALA A 534 -13.27 12.21 -4.07
N VAL A 535 -14.53 11.83 -3.85
CA VAL A 535 -14.92 10.44 -3.65
C VAL A 535 -15.23 9.79 -4.99
N THR A 536 -14.74 8.58 -5.17
CA THR A 536 -15.06 7.73 -6.33
C THR A 536 -15.86 6.51 -5.88
N THR A 537 -16.85 6.13 -6.67
CA THR A 537 -17.66 4.93 -6.43
C THR A 537 -16.92 3.69 -6.95
N ILE A 538 -16.84 2.65 -6.13
CA ILE A 538 -16.28 1.34 -6.46
C ILE A 538 -17.31 0.50 -7.21
N PHE A 539 -18.52 0.37 -6.65
CA PHE A 539 -19.66 -0.31 -7.26
C PHE A 539 -20.94 0.33 -6.73
N ALA A 540 -21.99 0.33 -7.55
CA ALA A 540 -23.33 0.77 -7.17
C ALA A 540 -24.39 -0.15 -7.79
N ASN A 541 -25.34 -0.63 -6.98
CA ASN A 541 -26.53 -1.34 -7.49
C ASN A 541 -27.75 -1.05 -6.62
N ASN A 542 -28.75 -0.35 -7.16
CA ASN A 542 -29.90 0.20 -6.41
C ASN A 542 -30.72 -0.80 -5.58
N ASN A 543 -30.62 -2.11 -5.85
CA ASN A 543 -31.37 -3.13 -5.12
C ASN A 543 -30.55 -3.88 -4.06
N ASP A 544 -29.25 -3.62 -3.95
CA ASP A 544 -28.34 -4.38 -3.09
C ASP A 544 -27.95 -3.61 -1.82
N ASN A 545 -27.66 -4.35 -0.75
CA ASN A 545 -27.13 -3.82 0.50
C ASN A 545 -25.76 -4.45 0.72
N PHE A 546 -24.70 -3.73 0.39
CA PHE A 546 -23.34 -4.23 0.52
C PHE A 546 -22.79 -3.99 1.92
N ASP A 547 -22.11 -5.00 2.46
CA ASP A 547 -21.40 -4.94 3.72
C ASP A 547 -19.98 -5.51 3.59
N HIS A 548 -19.15 -5.20 4.58
CA HIS A 548 -17.72 -5.53 4.76
C HIS A 548 -16.93 -5.49 3.45
N LEU A 549 -16.14 -4.45 3.22
CA LEU A 549 -15.26 -4.39 2.06
C LEU A 549 -13.96 -5.17 2.34
N SER A 550 -13.60 -6.09 1.45
CA SER A 550 -12.29 -6.77 1.47
C SER A 550 -11.37 -6.16 0.43
N THR A 551 -10.15 -5.87 0.85
CA THR A 551 -9.06 -5.31 0.05
C THR A 551 -7.90 -6.30 -0.05
N PRO A 552 -6.92 -6.03 -0.94
CA PRO A 552 -5.71 -6.85 -1.04
C PRO A 552 -4.96 -6.96 0.29
N ALA A 553 -4.60 -8.19 0.68
CA ALA A 553 -3.82 -8.47 1.89
C ALA A 553 -2.38 -7.94 1.82
N GLN A 554 -1.88 -7.69 0.61
CA GLN A 554 -0.54 -7.20 0.30
C GLN A 554 -0.64 -6.00 -0.65
N PRO A 555 0.39 -5.12 -0.68
CA PRO A 555 0.44 -4.06 -1.67
C PRO A 555 0.24 -4.62 -3.09
N PHE A 556 -0.60 -3.95 -3.87
CA PHE A 556 -0.84 -4.33 -5.25
C PHE A 556 0.08 -3.55 -6.20
N SER A 557 0.10 -3.93 -7.48
CA SER A 557 0.86 -3.26 -8.53
C SER A 557 -0.02 -2.92 -9.72
N ALA A 558 0.49 -2.10 -10.64
CA ALA A 558 -0.12 -1.88 -11.94
C ALA A 558 -0.46 -3.20 -12.68
N ALA A 559 0.41 -4.21 -12.58
CA ALA A 559 0.22 -5.50 -13.25
C ALA A 559 -0.92 -6.34 -12.64
N SER A 560 -1.03 -6.37 -11.31
CA SER A 560 -2.10 -7.11 -10.63
C SER A 560 -3.43 -6.36 -10.62
N GLY A 561 -3.40 -5.03 -10.76
CA GLY A 561 -4.50 -4.14 -10.38
C GLY A 561 -4.86 -4.30 -8.90
N MET A 562 -5.99 -3.73 -8.49
CA MET A 562 -6.55 -3.85 -7.15
C MET A 562 -7.87 -4.64 -7.22
N MET A 563 -7.89 -5.83 -6.61
CA MET A 563 -9.13 -6.58 -6.45
C MET A 563 -9.84 -6.16 -5.18
N LEU A 564 -11.14 -5.93 -5.27
CA LEU A 564 -12.02 -5.59 -4.18
C LEU A 564 -13.18 -6.57 -4.17
N ALA A 565 -13.63 -6.98 -2.98
CA ALA A 565 -14.80 -7.84 -2.82
C ALA A 565 -15.69 -7.39 -1.68
N ALA A 566 -17.00 -7.56 -1.82
CA ALA A 566 -18.00 -7.12 -0.86
C ALA A 566 -19.09 -8.17 -0.70
N ALA A 567 -19.54 -8.40 0.53
CA ALA A 567 -20.74 -9.19 0.76
C ALA A 567 -21.97 -8.36 0.39
N ASN A 568 -22.94 -8.96 -0.28
CA ASN A 568 -24.26 -8.39 -0.52
C ASN A 568 -25.25 -9.08 0.41
N LEU A 569 -25.79 -8.35 1.38
CA LEU A 569 -26.72 -8.82 2.39
C LEU A 569 -28.12 -9.08 1.83
N THR A 570 -28.55 -8.36 0.78
CA THR A 570 -29.88 -8.54 0.19
C THR A 570 -30.00 -9.88 -0.53
N GLY A 571 -29.03 -10.19 -1.39
CA GLY A 571 -29.01 -11.43 -2.18
C GLY A 571 -28.24 -12.57 -1.53
N GLY A 572 -27.53 -12.32 -0.42
CA GLY A 572 -26.54 -13.23 0.11
C GLY A 572 -25.54 -13.62 -0.97
N THR A 573 -24.92 -12.66 -1.65
CA THR A 573 -23.93 -12.90 -2.71
C THR A 573 -22.61 -12.18 -2.40
N VAL A 574 -21.56 -12.41 -3.19
CA VAL A 574 -20.34 -11.61 -3.14
C VAL A 574 -20.18 -10.89 -4.47
N TRP A 575 -19.94 -9.60 -4.39
CA TRP A 575 -19.62 -8.74 -5.52
C TRP A 575 -18.13 -8.46 -5.53
N TYR A 576 -17.56 -8.30 -6.71
CA TYR A 576 -16.18 -7.87 -6.86
C TYR A 576 -16.05 -6.71 -7.83
N ASN A 577 -14.94 -6.00 -7.69
CA ASN A 577 -14.46 -5.10 -8.71
C ASN A 577 -12.94 -5.21 -8.84
N HIS A 578 -12.43 -5.17 -10.06
CA HIS A 578 -11.00 -5.25 -10.36
C HIS A 578 -10.55 -3.94 -11.00
N ILE A 579 -9.89 -3.10 -10.20
CA ILE A 579 -9.42 -1.78 -10.61
C ILE A 579 -8.00 -1.92 -11.18
N VAL A 580 -7.84 -1.83 -12.49
CA VAL A 580 -6.51 -1.81 -13.14
C VAL A 580 -6.08 -0.36 -13.38
N SER A 581 -4.80 -0.04 -13.12
CA SER A 581 -4.28 1.30 -13.43
C SER A 581 -4.21 1.48 -14.95
N SER A 582 -4.47 2.69 -15.44
CA SER A 582 -4.54 3.03 -16.86
C SER A 582 -3.25 2.77 -17.67
N ALA A 583 -2.11 2.55 -17.00
CA ALA A 583 -0.86 2.08 -17.62
C ALA A 583 -0.92 0.60 -18.06
N ALA A 584 -1.84 -0.17 -17.50
CA ALA A 584 -2.21 -1.50 -17.93
C ALA A 584 -3.68 -1.51 -18.36
N LYS A 585 -4.02 -0.63 -19.31
CA LYS A 585 -4.88 -1.14 -20.38
C LYS A 585 -4.04 -2.26 -21.02
N PRO A 586 -4.46 -3.54 -21.04
CA PRO A 586 -4.17 -4.31 -22.25
C PRO A 586 -4.62 -3.37 -23.35
N GLY A 587 -3.76 -3.13 -24.35
CA GLY A 587 -4.05 -2.15 -25.39
C GLY A 587 -5.53 -2.20 -25.74
N ALA A 588 -6.11 -1.07 -26.07
CA ALA A 588 -7.33 -1.13 -26.86
C ALA A 588 -6.98 -1.92 -28.14
N SER A 589 -6.97 -3.26 -28.08
CA SER A 589 -7.73 -4.03 -29.01
C SER A 589 -9.11 -3.43 -28.81
N GLU A 590 -9.48 -2.59 -29.76
CA GLU A 590 -10.84 -2.55 -30.23
C GLU A 590 -11.56 -3.79 -29.70
N GLN A 591 -12.50 -3.57 -28.77
CA GLN A 591 -13.61 -4.48 -28.66
C GLN A 591 -14.00 -4.73 -30.11
N PRO A 592 -13.90 -5.96 -30.66
CA PRO A 592 -14.07 -6.16 -32.08
C PRO A 592 -15.39 -5.50 -32.41
N THR A 593 -15.32 -4.45 -33.23
CA THR A 593 -16.49 -3.77 -33.72
C THR A 593 -17.18 -4.82 -34.55
N VAL A 594 -18.14 -5.52 -33.93
CA VAL A 594 -19.10 -6.37 -34.62
C VAL A 594 -20.08 -5.42 -35.29
N ALA A 595 -19.56 -4.64 -36.23
CA ALA A 595 -20.37 -3.87 -37.15
C ALA A 595 -20.62 -4.66 -38.44
N ASP A 596 -19.85 -5.71 -38.75
CA ASP A 596 -20.03 -6.45 -40.02
C ASP A 596 -19.75 -7.97 -39.99
N ALA A 597 -19.63 -8.62 -38.82
CA ALA A 597 -19.48 -10.09 -38.78
C ALA A 597 -20.86 -10.79 -38.78
N PRO A 598 -21.11 -11.77 -39.68
CA PRO A 598 -22.38 -12.45 -39.75
C PRO A 598 -22.64 -13.38 -38.54
N ILE A 599 -23.93 -13.56 -38.29
CA ILE A 599 -24.62 -14.51 -37.40
C ILE A 599 -23.77 -15.74 -37.03
N VAL A 600 -23.39 -15.85 -35.75
CA VAL A 600 -22.95 -17.07 -35.03
C VAL A 600 -22.05 -18.00 -35.86
N GLU A 601 -20.73 -17.84 -35.77
CA GLU A 601 -19.82 -18.94 -36.13
C GLU A 601 -19.98 -20.10 -35.13
N GLY A 602 -19.95 -21.32 -35.66
CA GLY A 602 -20.34 -22.55 -34.98
C GLY A 602 -19.70 -22.77 -33.61
N ALA A 603 -20.41 -23.43 -32.70
CA ALA A 603 -19.90 -23.65 -31.36
C ALA A 603 -18.63 -24.52 -31.43
N GLY A 604 -17.50 -23.94 -31.04
CA GLY A 604 -16.21 -24.61 -31.03
C GLY A 604 -16.16 -25.61 -29.89
N VAL A 605 -15.87 -26.87 -30.19
CA VAL A 605 -15.71 -27.93 -29.19
C VAL A 605 -14.22 -28.26 -29.08
N TYR A 606 -13.61 -27.96 -27.94
CA TYR A 606 -12.20 -28.27 -27.71
C TYR A 606 -11.93 -28.65 -26.24
N PRO A 607 -11.11 -29.68 -25.98
CA PRO A 607 -10.57 -30.63 -26.96
C PRO A 607 -11.67 -31.49 -27.61
N ASN A 608 -11.45 -31.96 -28.84
CA ASN A 608 -12.31 -32.93 -29.54
C ASN A 608 -11.46 -33.72 -30.56
N PRO A 609 -11.10 -34.99 -30.31
CA PRO A 609 -11.57 -35.85 -29.22
C PRO A 609 -11.12 -35.42 -27.81
N PHE A 610 -11.82 -35.89 -26.77
CA PHE A 610 -11.61 -35.49 -25.37
C PHE A 610 -11.68 -36.66 -24.37
N ASN A 611 -11.00 -36.54 -23.21
CA ASN A 611 -11.01 -37.54 -22.13
C ASN A 611 -10.91 -36.88 -20.73
N PRO A 612 -11.94 -36.99 -19.85
CA PRO A 612 -13.36 -37.14 -20.15
C PRO A 612 -14.01 -35.79 -20.45
N GLU A 613 -13.22 -34.73 -20.69
CA GLU A 613 -13.72 -33.37 -20.64
C GLU A 613 -13.48 -32.49 -21.87
N THR A 614 -14.52 -31.76 -22.28
CA THR A 614 -14.49 -30.81 -23.39
C THR A 614 -15.22 -29.51 -23.04
N THR A 615 -14.90 -28.45 -23.76
CA THR A 615 -15.53 -27.13 -23.65
C THR A 615 -16.23 -26.78 -24.96
N ILE A 616 -17.50 -26.38 -24.86
CA ILE A 616 -18.31 -25.88 -25.97
C ILE A 616 -18.36 -24.36 -25.86
N ARG A 617 -17.74 -23.65 -26.81
CA ARG A 617 -17.66 -22.19 -26.86
C ARG A 617 -18.63 -21.63 -27.90
N PHE A 618 -19.41 -20.61 -27.55
CA PHE A 618 -20.35 -19.93 -28.46
C PHE A 618 -20.42 -18.43 -28.15
N ALA A 619 -20.88 -17.62 -29.11
CA ALA A 619 -21.02 -16.17 -28.93
C ALA A 619 -22.47 -15.71 -29.10
N LEU A 620 -22.87 -14.71 -28.32
CA LEU A 620 -24.17 -14.05 -28.37
C LEU A 620 -24.01 -12.60 -28.80
N ALA A 621 -24.75 -12.17 -29.82
CA ALA A 621 -24.75 -10.80 -30.30
C ALA A 621 -25.52 -9.83 -29.38
N GLU A 622 -26.47 -10.37 -28.63
CA GLU A 622 -27.35 -9.66 -27.70
C GLU A 622 -27.77 -10.61 -26.57
N ASP A 623 -28.35 -10.07 -25.50
CA ASP A 623 -28.85 -10.85 -24.37
C ASP A 623 -29.98 -11.78 -24.82
N ARG A 624 -29.81 -13.10 -24.68
CA ARG A 624 -30.76 -14.10 -25.19
C ARG A 624 -30.89 -15.31 -24.27
N GLU A 625 -32.03 -15.98 -24.34
CA GLU A 625 -32.23 -17.29 -23.73
C GLU A 625 -31.40 -18.33 -24.49
N VAL A 626 -30.56 -19.06 -23.75
CA VAL A 626 -29.70 -20.10 -24.29
C VAL A 626 -30.01 -21.43 -23.64
N ARG A 627 -30.18 -22.47 -24.47
CA ARG A 627 -30.28 -23.86 -24.05
C ARG A 627 -29.23 -24.71 -24.75
N LEU A 628 -28.30 -25.26 -23.99
CA LEU A 628 -27.26 -26.16 -24.49
C LEU A 628 -27.44 -27.56 -23.90
N GLN A 629 -27.63 -28.55 -24.77
CA GLN A 629 -27.97 -29.93 -24.42
C GLN A 629 -27.03 -30.92 -25.10
N ILE A 630 -26.67 -31.99 -24.41
CA ILE A 630 -25.85 -33.10 -24.90
C ILE A 630 -26.72 -34.34 -25.09
N PHE A 631 -26.56 -35.03 -26.21
CA PHE A 631 -27.29 -36.22 -26.61
C PHE A 631 -26.32 -37.35 -26.95
N ASP A 632 -26.73 -38.59 -26.70
CA ASP A 632 -26.01 -39.78 -27.18
C ASP A 632 -26.33 -40.09 -28.65
N ILE A 633 -25.70 -41.12 -29.22
CA ILE A 633 -25.93 -41.55 -30.61
C ILE A 633 -27.37 -42.02 -30.90
N ARG A 634 -28.16 -42.34 -29.87
CA ARG A 634 -29.57 -42.72 -29.99
C ARG A 634 -30.50 -41.51 -29.94
N GLY A 635 -29.94 -40.30 -29.75
CA GLY A 635 -30.70 -39.07 -29.56
C GLY A 635 -31.29 -38.93 -28.15
N ALA A 636 -30.88 -39.75 -27.18
CA ALA A 636 -31.31 -39.61 -25.81
C ALA A 636 -30.57 -38.45 -25.15
N LEU A 637 -31.29 -37.59 -24.42
CA LEU A 637 -30.70 -36.47 -23.69
C LEU A 637 -29.82 -37.01 -22.55
N VAL A 638 -28.52 -36.74 -22.65
CA VAL A 638 -27.52 -37.11 -21.64
C VAL A 638 -27.51 -36.07 -20.53
N ARG A 639 -27.42 -34.79 -20.89
CA ARG A 639 -27.33 -33.68 -19.93
C ARG A 639 -27.66 -32.33 -20.57
N THR A 640 -28.29 -31.42 -19.82
CA THR A 640 -28.39 -30.00 -20.18
C THR A 640 -27.26 -29.25 -19.45
N LEU A 641 -26.40 -28.54 -20.19
CA LEU A 641 -25.28 -27.77 -19.64
C LEU A 641 -25.66 -26.31 -19.33
N VAL A 642 -26.56 -25.74 -20.14
CA VAL A 642 -27.03 -24.36 -20.00
C VAL A 642 -28.53 -24.34 -20.29
N SER A 643 -29.32 -23.63 -19.48
CA SER A 643 -30.74 -23.34 -19.74
C SER A 643 -31.14 -22.06 -19.01
N ARG A 644 -30.69 -20.91 -19.52
CA ARG A 644 -30.90 -19.58 -18.91
C ARG A 644 -30.68 -18.43 -19.90
N ASN A 645 -31.10 -17.22 -19.54
CA ASN A 645 -30.65 -16.00 -20.23
C ASN A 645 -29.16 -15.76 -20.00
N LEU A 646 -28.44 -15.46 -21.07
CA LEU A 646 -27.03 -15.11 -21.06
C LEU A 646 -26.86 -13.74 -21.74
N PRO A 647 -26.00 -12.85 -21.20
CA PRO A 647 -25.75 -11.54 -21.78
C PRO A 647 -25.00 -11.64 -23.12
N ARG A 648 -25.00 -10.58 -23.93
CA ARG A 648 -24.15 -10.51 -25.13
C ARG A 648 -22.70 -10.80 -24.78
N GLY A 649 -21.99 -11.52 -25.64
CA GLY A 649 -20.58 -11.85 -25.44
C GLY A 649 -20.26 -13.31 -25.73
N ILE A 650 -19.04 -13.71 -25.40
CA ILE A 650 -18.54 -15.06 -25.60
C ILE A 650 -18.82 -15.88 -24.34
N HIS A 651 -19.33 -17.10 -24.53
CA HIS A 651 -19.72 -18.03 -23.48
C HIS A 651 -19.07 -19.39 -23.69
N GLU A 652 -18.82 -20.08 -22.59
CA GLU A 652 -18.26 -21.43 -22.58
C GLU A 652 -19.07 -22.33 -21.65
N ALA A 653 -19.29 -23.57 -22.07
CA ALA A 653 -19.94 -24.59 -21.28
C ALA A 653 -19.12 -25.88 -21.30
N ARG A 654 -18.73 -26.34 -20.11
CA ARG A 654 -17.85 -27.49 -19.92
C ARG A 654 -18.69 -28.76 -19.70
N TRP A 655 -18.33 -29.84 -20.38
CA TRP A 655 -18.90 -31.17 -20.15
C TRP A 655 -17.81 -32.17 -19.77
N ASN A 656 -17.96 -32.77 -18.60
CA ASN A 656 -17.00 -33.70 -18.01
C ASN A 656 -17.34 -35.18 -18.25
N GLY A 657 -18.08 -35.48 -19.32
CA GLY A 657 -18.44 -36.86 -19.66
C GLY A 657 -19.41 -37.52 -18.67
N ARG A 658 -20.21 -36.73 -17.93
CA ARG A 658 -21.23 -37.25 -17.00
C ARG A 658 -22.65 -36.98 -17.47
N ASP A 659 -23.55 -37.93 -17.20
CA ASP A 659 -24.99 -37.80 -17.43
C ASP A 659 -25.70 -37.00 -16.31
N ARG A 660 -27.03 -36.88 -16.41
CA ARG A 660 -27.88 -36.20 -15.42
C ARG A 660 -27.87 -36.82 -14.01
N SER A 661 -27.48 -38.10 -13.89
CA SER A 661 -27.40 -38.82 -12.61
C SER A 661 -25.98 -38.78 -12.03
N GLY A 662 -25.05 -38.04 -12.67
CA GLY A 662 -23.67 -37.90 -12.24
C GLY A 662 -22.77 -39.07 -12.66
N ASN A 663 -23.29 -40.06 -13.39
CA ASN A 663 -22.53 -41.22 -13.82
C ASN A 663 -21.70 -40.89 -15.07
N PHE A 664 -20.50 -41.47 -15.17
CA PHE A 664 -19.69 -41.36 -16.39
C PHE A 664 -20.37 -42.08 -17.55
N VAL A 665 -20.45 -41.41 -18.69
CA VAL A 665 -20.90 -42.03 -19.92
C VAL A 665 -19.77 -42.85 -20.55
N ALA A 666 -20.10 -43.72 -21.51
CA ALA A 666 -19.11 -44.54 -22.22
C ALA A 666 -18.29 -43.69 -23.21
N SER A 667 -17.12 -44.18 -23.61
CA SER A 667 -16.42 -43.63 -24.79
C SER A 667 -17.33 -43.75 -26.02
N GLY A 668 -17.36 -42.72 -26.86
CA GLY A 668 -18.26 -42.70 -28.00
C GLY A 668 -18.50 -41.29 -28.55
N VAL A 669 -19.36 -41.22 -29.57
CA VAL A 669 -19.77 -39.97 -30.18
C VAL A 669 -20.99 -39.41 -29.44
N TYR A 670 -20.94 -38.13 -29.13
CA TYR A 670 -22.01 -37.35 -28.51
C TYR A 670 -22.34 -36.15 -29.38
N PHE A 671 -23.57 -35.67 -29.30
CA PHE A 671 -24.01 -34.50 -30.04
C PHE A 671 -24.42 -33.40 -29.08
N TYR A 672 -24.02 -32.17 -29.35
CA TYR A 672 -24.60 -31.02 -28.68
C TYR A 672 -25.71 -30.39 -29.52
N ARG A 673 -26.68 -29.76 -28.85
CA ARG A 673 -27.69 -28.87 -29.42
C ARG A 673 -27.69 -27.58 -28.63
N LEU A 674 -27.33 -26.48 -29.31
CA LEU A 674 -27.37 -25.13 -28.77
C LEU A 674 -28.57 -24.39 -29.37
N ILE A 675 -29.47 -23.91 -28.54
CA ILE A 675 -30.65 -23.12 -28.93
C ILE A 675 -30.42 -21.70 -28.44
N VAL A 676 -30.50 -20.71 -29.33
CA VAL A 676 -30.36 -19.29 -29.03
C VAL A 676 -31.53 -18.55 -29.69
N GLY A 677 -32.56 -18.20 -28.90
CA GLY A 677 -33.84 -17.75 -29.45
C GLY A 677 -34.41 -18.77 -30.45
N ASP A 678 -34.66 -18.35 -31.68
CA ASP A 678 -35.23 -19.20 -32.75
C ASP A 678 -34.17 -20.02 -33.52
N LYS A 679 -32.88 -19.84 -33.22
CA LYS A 679 -31.78 -20.52 -33.92
C LYS A 679 -31.31 -21.76 -33.18
N VAL A 680 -31.06 -22.84 -33.93
CA VAL A 680 -30.56 -24.11 -33.39
C VAL A 680 -29.27 -24.50 -34.08
N PHE A 681 -28.20 -24.68 -33.30
CA PHE A 681 -26.90 -25.16 -33.74
C PHE A 681 -26.65 -26.56 -33.18
N LYS A 682 -25.98 -27.40 -33.96
CA LYS A 682 -25.67 -28.80 -33.60
C LYS A 682 -24.24 -29.12 -33.99
N GLY A 683 -23.58 -29.97 -33.23
CA GLY A 683 -22.27 -30.51 -33.58
C GLY A 683 -21.96 -31.80 -32.83
N SER A 684 -20.96 -32.54 -33.31
CA SER A 684 -20.53 -33.82 -32.74
C SER A 684 -19.25 -33.67 -31.92
N MET A 685 -19.12 -34.49 -30.89
CA MET A 685 -18.00 -34.53 -29.96
C MET A 685 -17.60 -35.99 -29.74
N GLN A 686 -16.32 -36.30 -29.74
CA GLN A 686 -15.80 -37.66 -29.60
C GLN A 686 -15.13 -37.82 -28.23
N MET A 687 -15.73 -38.62 -27.36
CA MET A 687 -15.16 -38.98 -26.07
C MET A 687 -14.33 -40.25 -26.20
N ILE A 688 -13.11 -40.22 -25.66
CA ILE A 688 -12.22 -41.38 -25.56
C ILE A 688 -11.93 -41.58 -24.07
N LYS A 689 -11.97 -42.81 -23.57
CA LYS A 689 -11.53 -43.16 -22.20
C LYS A 689 -10.12 -43.69 -22.25
#